data_AF-A0A436WUM8-F1
#
_entry.id   AF-A0A436WUM8-F1
#
_cell.length_a   1.000
_cell.length_b   1.000
_cell.length_c   1.000
_cell.angle_alpha   90.00
_cell.angle_beta   90.00
_cell.angle_gamma   90.00
#
_symmetry.space_group_name_H-M   'P 1'
#
loop_
_entity.id
_entity.type
_entity.pdbx_description
1 polymer ?
#
loop_
_entity_poly.entity_id
_entity_poly.type
_entity_poly.pdbx_seq_one_letter_code
_entity_poly.pdbx_strand_id
1 'polypeptide(L)'
;MADIGGGVLLEATTIGSGTGNYDSFLRIQATSVEEGFNTDQNGNVLDNKASFTHSLQFGDLQPINVGGTDYIEFRLDLNESNNTTNGEISLTDLRIYISGADATLADYNAGFAGFTSIFDLATTQALIDANHGSGTDDYRVLIPVTAFTDAGVTADSYVTLYSSFSGSNGGFEEWRTTTLSGGAEDQPAIAIDKITIDGAASGDGLVVLVDEPISWQYTVTNTGNTALSNIVVTDDQGVIVSPELSGGFNVGDLNHDNKLDTDETWIFTATGTAVKGDYSNIGSVSGEGGGTTVNDSDGSSYFGADPKIDIDKVTVDGATSGDGLTILAGESISWKYTVTNLGNVALSGINVTDDQGVVVTADLVGGFNVGDTNQDGKLDLTEAWVYTGTGVAGIGDYSNIGTASGSFTDDAGHTATPQDTDPSSYFGADPHITLDKKTNGVDHGLNIFQGQPVTWTYDVKNDGNVALSNVVVTDDNGTPGIGDDFHPAAILSGGFNSGDANQNGLLDVGETWHYQATGTAQLGGYVNNATATTDAYTDTAGHSRTPSATDSSDYEGYSNKALTQGFWGSHTDAWDNIPGNEGNPTKSAVKSGVLSSLDVNPSVDDPATVGVDESKYLLLGDANHNGLVDDDHNLWISISLAKSIESSSTSGDARVIMLQQAIAAQLNIDNGVAQPFNLIDEAVMWLKGQGAWASLGVNLDSNNDGFIDTNGAGTALAGPAVKTSSIAWNKYVDVIDPASGIADWNGGQEANGEGLKNALMWFNQDQLVTSGPGGNVGWFNGTTIIDEHPNTLDQFWLTLHEVGGLTGIK
;
A
#
# COMPACT_ATOMS: atom_id res chain seq x y z
N MET A 1 -30.69 32.47 59.28
CA MET A 1 -31.29 33.47 60.20
C MET A 1 -32.35 32.78 61.03
N ALA A 2 -32.07 32.58 62.32
CA ALA A 2 -33.03 32.04 63.28
C ALA A 2 -33.41 33.15 64.26
N ASP A 3 -34.72 33.35 64.49
CA ASP A 3 -35.21 34.13 65.64
C ASP A 3 -35.02 33.27 66.90
N ILE A 4 -34.26 33.78 67.86
CA ILE A 4 -33.84 33.06 69.06
C ILE A 4 -34.52 33.56 70.34
N GLY A 5 -35.64 34.30 70.20
CA GLY A 5 -36.42 34.80 71.35
C GLY A 5 -36.19 36.28 71.63
N GLY A 6 -36.28 37.13 70.60
CA GLY A 6 -36.05 38.58 70.72
C GLY A 6 -34.63 39.03 70.34
N GLY A 7 -33.78 38.08 69.95
CA GLY A 7 -32.51 38.30 69.26
C GLY A 7 -32.47 37.50 67.95
N VAL A 8 -31.41 37.70 67.15
CA VAL A 8 -31.23 37.00 65.86
C VAL A 8 -29.91 36.27 65.85
N LEU A 9 -29.92 34.98 65.49
CA LEU A 9 -28.72 34.19 65.22
C LEU A 9 -28.49 34.07 63.70
N LEU A 10 -27.27 34.37 63.27
CA LEU A 10 -26.82 34.34 61.89
C LEU A 10 -25.51 33.57 61.77
N GLU A 11 -25.30 32.88 60.65
CA GLU A 11 -23.96 32.45 60.25
C GLU A 11 -23.11 33.69 59.92
N ALA A 12 -21.83 33.64 60.29
CA ALA A 12 -20.87 34.69 59.99
C ALA A 12 -20.26 34.46 58.60
N THR A 13 -20.22 35.52 57.77
CA THR A 13 -19.34 35.57 56.61
C THR A 13 -17.94 35.94 57.10
N THR A 14 -16.94 35.13 56.74
CA THR A 14 -15.57 35.13 57.24
C THR A 14 -14.95 36.53 57.26
N ILE A 15 -14.57 37.01 58.45
CA ILE A 15 -13.59 38.08 58.64
C ILE A 15 -12.70 37.64 59.82
N GLY A 16 -11.64 36.90 59.53
CA GLY A 16 -10.71 36.37 60.53
C GLY A 16 -9.31 36.22 59.97
N SER A 17 -8.32 36.78 60.67
CA SER A 17 -6.91 36.98 60.28
C SER A 17 -5.97 35.85 60.73
N GLY A 18 -6.49 34.62 60.84
CA GLY A 18 -5.82 33.39 61.31
C GLY A 18 -4.42 33.59 61.89
N THR A 19 -4.28 33.84 63.20
CA THR A 19 -3.04 33.69 64.02
C THR A 19 -3.22 34.20 65.48
N GLY A 20 -4.31 33.83 66.17
CA GLY A 20 -4.36 33.92 67.65
C GLY A 20 -4.61 35.30 68.28
N ASN A 21 -5.05 36.30 67.51
CA ASN A 21 -5.46 37.62 68.00
C ASN A 21 -7.00 37.77 68.02
N TYR A 22 -7.71 36.77 68.53
CA TYR A 22 -9.16 36.85 68.76
C TYR A 22 -9.42 37.60 70.08
N ASP A 23 -9.91 38.84 69.99
CA ASP A 23 -10.22 39.71 71.13
C ASP A 23 -11.50 39.25 71.85
N SER A 24 -11.38 38.11 72.54
CA SER A 24 -12.47 37.47 73.25
C SER A 24 -12.67 38.09 74.63
N PHE A 25 -13.92 38.35 74.99
CA PHE A 25 -14.29 38.70 76.38
C PHE A 25 -14.74 37.46 77.19
N LEU A 26 -14.99 36.33 76.53
CA LEU A 26 -15.27 35.04 77.15
C LEU A 26 -14.68 33.93 76.28
N ARG A 27 -13.88 33.06 76.90
CA ARG A 27 -13.50 31.75 76.35
C ARG A 27 -13.85 30.67 77.34
N ILE A 28 -14.51 29.64 76.86
CA ILE A 28 -14.87 28.45 77.63
C ILE A 28 -14.26 27.23 76.95
N GLN A 29 -13.91 26.22 77.75
CA GLN A 29 -13.40 24.96 77.22
C GLN A 29 -13.62 23.85 78.24
N ALA A 30 -14.45 22.88 77.86
CA ALA A 30 -14.48 21.58 78.48
C ALA A 30 -14.73 20.50 77.42
N THR A 31 -15.06 19.28 77.85
CA THR A 31 -15.39 18.19 76.92
C THR A 31 -16.81 17.74 77.17
N SER A 32 -17.59 17.54 76.10
CA SER A 32 -19.00 17.12 76.08
C SER A 32 -20.01 18.16 76.56
N VAL A 33 -19.75 18.89 77.63
CA VAL A 33 -20.57 20.03 78.08
C VAL A 33 -19.61 21.09 78.59
N GLU A 34 -19.76 22.33 78.11
CA GLU A 34 -19.11 23.48 78.72
C GLU A 34 -20.08 24.61 79.02
N GLU A 35 -19.74 25.38 80.05
CA GLU A 35 -20.49 26.55 80.44
C GLU A 35 -19.60 27.62 81.06
N GLY A 36 -19.99 28.87 80.84
CA GLY A 36 -19.25 30.00 81.37
C GLY A 36 -19.91 31.33 81.13
N PHE A 37 -19.39 32.35 81.78
CA PHE A 37 -19.83 33.73 81.63
C PHE A 37 -18.67 34.70 81.81
N ASN A 38 -18.73 35.87 81.19
CA ASN A 38 -17.63 36.82 81.28
C ASN A 38 -17.50 37.48 82.67
N THR A 39 -16.27 37.54 83.19
CA THR A 39 -15.96 38.02 84.55
C THR A 39 -14.50 38.44 84.69
N ASP A 40 -14.20 39.40 85.57
CA ASP A 40 -12.84 39.74 86.05
C ASP A 40 -12.47 39.01 87.35
N GLN A 41 -13.30 38.07 87.83
CA GLN A 41 -12.97 37.28 89.01
C GLN A 41 -11.70 36.45 88.77
N ASN A 42 -10.69 36.67 89.61
CA ASN A 42 -9.43 35.93 89.54
C ASN A 42 -9.61 34.41 89.66
N GLY A 43 -9.06 33.68 88.68
CA GLY A 43 -9.11 32.22 88.59
C GLY A 43 -10.15 31.75 87.57
N ASN A 44 -10.14 30.45 87.23
CA ASN A 44 -11.17 29.91 86.34
C ASN A 44 -12.49 29.86 87.10
N VAL A 45 -13.53 30.43 86.51
CA VAL A 45 -14.92 30.37 86.96
C VAL A 45 -15.65 29.44 86.00
N LEU A 46 -16.24 28.34 86.49
CA LEU A 46 -16.76 27.25 85.63
C LEU A 46 -15.68 26.75 84.66
N ASP A 47 -15.99 26.69 83.36
CA ASP A 47 -15.07 26.25 82.31
C ASP A 47 -14.31 27.41 81.64
N ASN A 48 -14.40 28.63 82.21
CA ASN A 48 -13.71 29.80 81.67
C ASN A 48 -12.19 29.66 81.69
N LYS A 49 -11.54 30.26 80.70
CA LYS A 49 -10.09 30.53 80.73
C LYS A 49 -9.79 31.91 81.31
N ALA A 50 -9.28 31.95 82.55
CA ALA A 50 -9.06 33.20 83.31
C ALA A 50 -8.20 34.30 82.63
N SER A 51 -7.36 33.97 81.66
CA SER A 51 -6.52 34.96 80.95
C SER A 51 -7.19 35.58 79.71
N PHE A 52 -8.37 35.09 79.34
CA PHE A 52 -9.08 35.46 78.10
C PHE A 52 -10.58 35.70 78.35
N THR A 53 -10.92 35.97 79.62
CA THR A 53 -12.24 36.41 80.02
C THR A 53 -12.10 37.68 80.83
N HIS A 54 -12.99 38.64 80.58
CA HIS A 54 -13.02 39.90 81.31
C HIS A 54 -14.44 40.47 81.29
N SER A 55 -14.73 41.37 82.23
CA SER A 55 -16.00 42.07 82.27
C SER A 55 -16.22 42.94 81.03
N LEU A 56 -17.49 43.17 80.67
CA LEU A 56 -17.88 44.19 79.70
C LEU A 56 -18.72 45.26 80.40
N GLN A 57 -18.54 46.52 80.01
CA GLN A 57 -19.45 47.61 80.35
C GLN A 57 -20.23 48.03 79.10
N PHE A 58 -21.51 48.36 79.26
CA PHE A 58 -22.38 48.70 78.13
C PHE A 58 -21.90 49.95 77.38
N GLY A 59 -21.31 50.92 78.09
CA GLY A 59 -20.72 52.12 77.49
C GLY A 59 -19.55 51.82 76.56
N ASP A 60 -18.89 50.68 76.76
CA ASP A 60 -17.82 50.16 75.93
C ASP A 60 -18.35 49.24 74.83
N LEU A 61 -19.64 49.16 74.50
CA LEU A 61 -20.12 48.30 73.40
C LEU A 61 -20.55 49.13 72.20
N GLN A 62 -20.09 48.75 70.99
CA GLN A 62 -20.41 49.46 69.75
C GLN A 62 -21.67 48.87 69.09
N PRO A 63 -22.76 49.64 68.96
CA PRO A 63 -23.92 49.19 68.21
C PRO A 63 -23.63 49.11 66.71
N ILE A 64 -24.21 48.12 66.05
CA ILE A 64 -24.27 48.03 64.59
C ILE A 64 -25.69 48.29 64.09
N ASN A 65 -25.82 48.99 62.96
CA ASN A 65 -27.11 49.21 62.34
C ASN A 65 -27.38 48.12 61.30
N VAL A 66 -28.43 47.31 61.50
CA VAL A 66 -28.86 46.28 60.55
C VAL A 66 -30.29 46.59 60.14
N GLY A 67 -30.50 46.97 58.89
CA GLY A 67 -31.83 47.26 58.34
C GLY A 67 -32.57 48.40 59.07
N GLY A 68 -31.85 49.38 59.61
CA GLY A 68 -32.43 50.53 60.32
C GLY A 68 -32.67 50.32 61.82
N THR A 69 -32.31 49.17 62.38
CA THR A 69 -32.37 48.88 63.83
C THR A 69 -30.95 48.72 64.37
N ASP A 70 -30.66 49.33 65.51
CA ASP A 70 -29.36 49.21 66.18
C ASP A 70 -29.33 47.95 67.06
N TYR A 71 -28.28 47.14 66.92
CA TYR A 71 -28.03 45.91 67.68
C TYR A 71 -26.66 45.95 68.35
N ILE A 72 -26.55 45.30 69.50
CA ILE A 72 -25.26 44.82 70.02
C ILE A 72 -25.00 43.45 69.38
N GLU A 73 -23.84 43.30 68.73
CA GLU A 73 -23.42 42.07 68.05
C GLU A 73 -22.42 41.31 68.90
N PHE A 74 -22.78 40.09 69.31
CA PHE A 74 -21.86 39.12 69.91
C PHE A 74 -21.51 38.07 68.86
N ARG A 75 -20.24 37.82 68.63
CA ARG A 75 -19.76 36.82 67.68
C ARG A 75 -19.16 35.63 68.40
N LEU A 76 -19.29 34.47 67.78
CA LEU A 76 -18.93 33.18 68.32
C LEU A 76 -18.07 32.41 67.31
N ASP A 77 -16.91 31.98 67.77
CA ASP A 77 -16.07 30.94 67.17
C ASP A 77 -16.27 29.66 67.99
N LEU A 78 -16.61 28.54 67.35
CA LEU A 78 -16.83 27.24 68.01
C LEU A 78 -15.54 26.43 68.15
N ASN A 79 -14.64 26.49 67.16
CA ASN A 79 -13.32 25.87 67.18
C ASN A 79 -13.33 24.36 67.58
N GLU A 80 -14.11 23.53 66.92
CA GLU A 80 -14.25 22.09 67.21
C GLU A 80 -13.14 21.23 66.55
N SER A 81 -12.93 19.99 67.02
CA SER A 81 -11.84 19.14 66.48
C SER A 81 -12.15 18.64 65.06
N ASN A 82 -11.24 18.87 64.10
CA ASN A 82 -11.32 18.42 62.69
C ASN A 82 -11.29 16.88 62.47
N ASN A 83 -12.23 16.12 63.02
CA ASN A 83 -12.36 14.69 62.80
C ASN A 83 -13.64 14.35 62.00
N THR A 84 -13.71 13.16 61.40
CA THR A 84 -14.81 12.71 60.51
C THR A 84 -16.17 12.56 61.18
N THR A 85 -16.32 13.06 62.42
CA THR A 85 -17.51 13.03 63.27
C THR A 85 -17.82 14.43 63.83
N ASN A 86 -17.62 15.51 63.05
CA ASN A 86 -18.17 16.85 63.36
C ASN A 86 -19.70 16.78 63.39
N GLY A 87 -20.24 16.32 64.51
CA GLY A 87 -21.64 16.43 64.88
C GLY A 87 -21.96 17.86 65.27
N GLU A 88 -23.22 18.24 65.13
CA GLU A 88 -23.74 19.52 65.59
C GLU A 88 -23.36 19.76 67.07
N ILE A 89 -22.66 20.86 67.36
CA ILE A 89 -22.54 21.36 68.74
C ILE A 89 -23.81 22.14 69.07
N SER A 90 -24.39 21.90 70.23
CA SER A 90 -25.66 22.53 70.59
C SER A 90 -25.43 23.66 71.59
N LEU A 91 -25.77 24.90 71.23
CA LEU A 91 -25.91 26.00 72.19
C LEU A 91 -27.18 25.76 73.01
N THR A 92 -27.00 25.21 74.20
CA THR A 92 -28.09 24.76 75.07
C THR A 92 -28.69 25.89 75.90
N ASP A 93 -27.88 26.90 76.25
CA ASP A 93 -28.30 28.06 77.00
C ASP A 93 -27.48 29.29 76.57
N LEU A 94 -28.14 30.43 76.41
CA LEU A 94 -27.49 31.72 76.16
C LEU A 94 -28.32 32.79 76.85
N ARG A 95 -27.72 33.47 77.82
CA ARG A 95 -28.39 34.52 78.59
C ARG A 95 -27.53 35.75 78.67
N ILE A 96 -28.16 36.92 78.53
CA ILE A 96 -27.47 38.20 78.65
C ILE A 96 -28.17 38.99 79.74
N TYR A 97 -27.37 39.53 80.65
CA TYR A 97 -27.79 40.28 81.80
C TYR A 97 -27.12 41.65 81.86
N ILE A 98 -27.74 42.59 82.58
CA ILE A 98 -27.08 43.80 83.07
C ILE A 98 -27.06 43.87 84.59
N SER A 99 -25.99 44.45 85.14
CA SER A 99 -25.79 44.63 86.58
C SER A 99 -24.98 45.88 86.91
N GLY A 100 -24.97 46.25 88.19
CA GLY A 100 -24.15 47.37 88.70
C GLY A 100 -22.71 47.00 89.07
N ALA A 101 -22.33 45.73 88.94
CA ALA A 101 -20.99 45.22 89.22
C ALA A 101 -20.73 43.96 88.37
N ASP A 102 -19.46 43.65 88.17
CA ASP A 102 -19.03 42.42 87.49
C ASP A 102 -19.63 41.15 88.14
N ALA A 103 -19.98 40.19 87.30
CA ALA A 103 -20.53 38.91 87.71
C ALA A 103 -19.46 38.03 88.35
N THR A 104 -19.83 37.30 89.40
CA THR A 104 -18.94 36.36 90.08
C THR A 104 -19.54 34.95 90.13
N LEU A 105 -18.74 33.95 90.45
CA LEU A 105 -19.21 32.58 90.67
C LEU A 105 -20.32 32.50 91.74
N ALA A 106 -20.34 33.43 92.72
CA ALA A 106 -21.39 33.50 93.72
C ALA A 106 -22.74 33.93 93.10
N ASP A 107 -22.71 34.84 92.12
CA ASP A 107 -23.89 35.31 91.41
C ASP A 107 -24.46 34.21 90.51
N TYR A 108 -23.60 33.49 89.78
CA TYR A 108 -24.01 32.31 89.01
C TYR A 108 -24.68 31.26 89.90
N ASN A 109 -24.09 30.91 91.05
CA ASN A 109 -24.67 29.94 92.00
C ASN A 109 -26.01 30.40 92.59
N ALA A 110 -26.25 31.71 92.65
CA ALA A 110 -27.54 32.30 93.04
C ALA A 110 -28.53 32.39 91.86
N GLY A 111 -28.17 31.91 90.67
CA GLY A 111 -28.97 32.01 89.44
C GLY A 111 -29.04 33.43 88.90
N PHE A 112 -27.98 34.23 89.08
CA PHE A 112 -27.91 35.66 88.79
C PHE A 112 -29.03 36.47 89.48
N ALA A 113 -29.47 36.03 90.67
CA ALA A 113 -30.49 36.72 91.45
C ALA A 113 -30.02 38.14 91.83
N GLY A 114 -30.62 39.16 91.19
CA GLY A 114 -30.23 40.57 91.35
C GLY A 114 -29.73 41.23 90.07
N PHE A 115 -29.50 40.45 89.02
CA PHE A 115 -29.19 40.93 87.68
C PHE A 115 -30.50 41.14 86.89
N THR A 116 -30.50 42.07 85.95
CA THR A 116 -31.64 42.29 85.05
C THR A 116 -31.42 41.52 83.76
N SER A 117 -32.32 40.58 83.44
CA SER A 117 -32.25 39.79 82.20
C SER A 117 -32.56 40.66 80.98
N ILE A 118 -31.70 40.61 79.97
CA ILE A 118 -31.85 41.29 78.67
C ILE A 118 -32.31 40.30 77.60
N PHE A 119 -31.67 39.13 77.57
CA PHE A 119 -31.93 38.09 76.59
C PHE A 119 -31.82 36.71 77.25
N ASP A 120 -32.70 35.80 76.84
CA ASP A 120 -32.70 34.40 77.26
C ASP A 120 -33.08 33.56 76.03
N LEU A 121 -32.27 32.55 75.73
CA LEU A 121 -32.41 31.71 74.56
C LEU A 121 -33.72 30.90 74.63
N ALA A 122 -34.61 31.11 73.66
CA ALA A 122 -35.93 30.46 73.68
C ALA A 122 -35.87 28.93 73.53
N THR A 123 -34.96 28.42 72.71
CA THR A 123 -34.75 27.00 72.45
C THR A 123 -33.29 26.73 72.09
N THR A 124 -32.77 25.55 72.47
CA THR A 124 -31.45 25.06 72.07
C THR A 124 -31.23 25.19 70.55
N GLN A 125 -30.05 25.68 70.15
CA GLN A 125 -29.66 25.83 68.75
C GLN A 125 -28.58 24.80 68.39
N ALA A 126 -28.80 24.05 67.31
CA ALA A 126 -27.77 23.20 66.71
C ALA A 126 -26.88 24.06 65.81
N LEU A 127 -25.57 24.02 66.05
CA LEU A 127 -24.55 24.82 65.40
C LEU A 127 -23.52 23.91 64.74
N ILE A 128 -22.88 24.41 63.69
CA ILE A 128 -21.84 23.70 62.93
C ILE A 128 -20.61 24.62 62.89
N ASP A 129 -19.46 24.09 63.30
CA ASP A 129 -18.15 24.69 63.01
C ASP A 129 -17.89 24.53 61.50
N ALA A 130 -18.25 25.57 60.75
CA ALA A 130 -18.11 25.62 59.31
C ALA A 130 -16.80 26.32 58.91
N ASN A 131 -16.28 27.19 59.78
CA ASN A 131 -15.06 27.96 59.56
C ASN A 131 -13.97 27.45 60.50
N HIS A 132 -13.31 26.37 60.08
CA HIS A 132 -12.36 25.65 60.92
C HIS A 132 -11.14 26.48 61.34
N GLY A 133 -10.77 26.35 62.62
CA GLY A 133 -9.57 26.94 63.22
C GLY A 133 -9.89 27.95 64.32
N SER A 134 -8.91 28.28 65.16
CA SER A 134 -9.09 29.27 66.23
C SER A 134 -9.00 30.69 65.66
N GLY A 135 -9.95 31.53 66.06
CA GLY A 135 -10.06 32.94 65.73
C GLY A 135 -10.92 33.25 64.50
N THR A 136 -11.76 32.33 64.06
CA THR A 136 -12.66 32.49 62.91
C THR A 136 -14.12 32.44 63.37
N ASP A 137 -14.89 33.51 63.13
CA ASP A 137 -16.31 33.55 63.55
C ASP A 137 -17.13 32.50 62.75
N ASP A 138 -17.92 31.68 63.45
CA ASP A 138 -18.94 30.81 62.86
C ASP A 138 -20.32 31.46 62.91
N TYR A 139 -20.63 32.13 64.02
CA TYR A 139 -21.96 32.66 64.30
C TYR A 139 -21.93 34.09 64.85
N ARG A 140 -23.06 34.80 64.65
CA ARG A 140 -23.32 36.13 65.19
C ARG A 140 -24.69 36.18 65.83
N VAL A 141 -24.74 36.67 67.06
CA VAL A 141 -25.93 36.91 67.86
C VAL A 141 -26.18 38.41 67.95
N LEU A 142 -27.32 38.85 67.41
CA LEU A 142 -27.74 40.25 67.40
C LEU A 142 -28.83 40.48 68.44
N ILE A 143 -28.56 41.34 69.42
CA ILE A 143 -29.53 41.75 70.45
C ILE A 143 -29.88 43.23 70.25
N PRO A 144 -31.17 43.59 70.06
CA PRO A 144 -31.55 44.99 69.84
C PRO A 144 -31.08 45.88 70.99
N VAL A 145 -30.51 47.04 70.68
CA VAL A 145 -30.13 48.05 71.69
C VAL A 145 -31.33 48.43 72.56
N THR A 146 -32.53 48.41 71.98
CA THR A 146 -33.78 48.67 72.70
C THR A 146 -34.02 47.70 73.87
N ALA A 147 -33.58 46.45 73.78
CA ALA A 147 -33.70 45.48 74.87
C ALA A 147 -32.89 45.90 76.10
N PHE A 148 -31.72 46.50 75.89
CA PHE A 148 -30.88 47.03 76.96
C PHE A 148 -31.43 48.35 77.50
N THR A 149 -31.87 49.28 76.63
CA THR A 149 -32.39 50.58 77.08
C THR A 149 -33.72 50.45 77.82
N ASP A 150 -34.60 49.54 77.40
CA ASP A 150 -35.89 49.29 78.07
C ASP A 150 -35.69 48.65 79.45
N ALA A 151 -34.60 47.89 79.63
CA ALA A 151 -34.17 47.33 80.91
C ALA A 151 -33.47 48.35 81.83
N GLY A 152 -33.25 49.59 81.37
CA GLY A 152 -32.67 50.67 82.16
C GLY A 152 -31.15 50.67 82.23
N VAL A 153 -30.46 50.15 81.21
CA VAL A 153 -28.99 50.16 81.12
C VAL A 153 -28.40 51.58 81.21
N THR A 154 -27.24 51.70 81.84
CA THR A 154 -26.38 52.90 81.82
C THR A 154 -25.02 52.56 81.24
N ALA A 155 -24.21 53.56 80.87
CA ALA A 155 -22.86 53.32 80.35
C ALA A 155 -21.99 52.47 81.30
N ASP A 156 -22.10 52.69 82.61
CA ASP A 156 -21.35 51.95 83.63
C ASP A 156 -21.99 50.59 84.00
N SER A 157 -23.11 50.21 83.37
CA SER A 157 -23.73 48.91 83.62
C SER A 157 -22.86 47.81 83.04
N TYR A 158 -22.58 46.80 83.84
CA TYR A 158 -21.87 45.61 83.39
C TYR A 158 -22.81 44.76 82.53
N VAL A 159 -22.29 44.21 81.43
CA VAL A 159 -23.00 43.28 80.55
C VAL A 159 -22.39 41.90 80.75
N THR A 160 -23.21 40.95 81.21
CA THR A 160 -22.81 39.57 81.42
C THR A 160 -23.49 38.68 80.40
N LEU A 161 -22.73 38.04 79.53
CA LEU A 161 -23.15 36.96 78.66
C LEU A 161 -22.75 35.63 79.32
N TYR A 162 -23.74 34.79 79.56
CA TYR A 162 -23.58 33.39 79.96
C TYR A 162 -23.94 32.50 78.78
N SER A 163 -23.12 31.50 78.48
CA SER A 163 -23.40 30.49 77.47
C SER A 163 -23.09 29.08 77.98
N SER A 164 -23.84 28.10 77.48
CA SER A 164 -23.58 26.69 77.72
C SER A 164 -23.83 25.87 76.47
N PHE A 165 -22.90 24.96 76.18
CA PHE A 165 -22.91 24.11 75.01
C PHE A 165 -22.90 22.63 75.40
N SER A 166 -23.42 21.79 74.52
CA SER A 166 -23.29 20.33 74.61
C SER A 166 -22.82 19.76 73.28
N GLY A 167 -21.99 18.72 73.32
CA GLY A 167 -21.39 18.11 72.15
C GLY A 167 -19.97 18.57 71.85
N SER A 168 -19.40 19.47 72.67
CA SER A 168 -18.07 20.02 72.46
C SER A 168 -16.97 18.97 72.56
N ASN A 169 -16.02 19.03 71.64
CA ASN A 169 -14.94 18.07 71.50
C ASN A 169 -13.62 18.69 71.00
N GLY A 170 -13.54 20.01 70.87
CA GLY A 170 -12.38 20.73 70.35
C GLY A 170 -11.74 21.76 71.29
N GLY A 171 -11.45 22.90 70.69
CA GLY A 171 -10.71 24.04 71.19
C GLY A 171 -11.50 24.86 72.22
N PHE A 172 -11.60 26.17 72.01
CA PHE A 172 -12.37 27.05 72.90
C PHE A 172 -13.56 27.59 72.12
N GLU A 173 -14.74 27.65 72.72
CA GLU A 173 -15.81 28.51 72.24
C GLU A 173 -15.48 29.94 72.67
N GLU A 174 -15.21 30.79 71.70
CA GLU A 174 -14.70 32.15 71.92
C GLU A 174 -15.80 33.16 71.57
N TRP A 175 -16.19 33.98 72.53
CA TRP A 175 -17.10 35.10 72.30
C TRP A 175 -16.35 36.42 72.21
N ARG A 176 -16.64 37.18 71.15
CA ARG A 176 -16.20 38.57 71.01
C ARG A 176 -17.37 39.51 70.74
N THR A 177 -17.16 40.80 70.98
CA THR A 177 -18.09 41.88 70.65
C THR A 177 -17.28 43.09 70.24
N THR A 178 -17.88 43.99 69.47
CA THR A 178 -17.24 45.26 69.13
C THR A 178 -17.33 46.22 70.32
N THR A 179 -16.22 46.82 70.75
CA THR A 179 -16.17 47.74 71.90
C THR A 179 -15.92 49.22 71.56
N LEU A 180 -16.44 50.14 72.37
CA LEU A 180 -16.35 51.61 72.28
C LEU A 180 -15.29 52.24 73.21
N SER A 181 -14.17 51.59 73.53
CA SER A 181 -13.03 52.33 74.12
C SER A 181 -11.68 51.58 74.08
N GLY A 182 -11.10 51.49 72.89
CA GLY A 182 -9.66 51.74 72.72
C GLY A 182 -9.56 52.97 71.82
N GLY A 183 -9.03 54.09 72.30
CA GLY A 183 -9.08 55.34 71.53
C GLY A 183 -8.38 55.18 70.19
N ALA A 184 -9.11 55.17 69.08
CA ALA A 184 -8.60 55.15 67.70
C ALA A 184 -7.22 54.45 67.58
N GLU A 185 -7.12 53.21 68.08
CA GLU A 185 -6.00 52.37 67.69
C GLU A 185 -6.30 51.99 66.24
N ASP A 186 -5.46 52.50 65.35
CA ASP A 186 -5.45 52.11 63.96
C ASP A 186 -5.33 50.58 63.91
N GLN A 187 -6.35 49.91 63.38
CA GLN A 187 -6.38 48.47 63.08
C GLN A 187 -6.25 48.30 61.57
N PRO A 188 -5.05 48.52 61.01
CA PRO A 188 -4.82 48.24 59.60
C PRO A 188 -5.01 46.73 59.35
N ALA A 189 -5.62 46.39 58.22
CA ALA A 189 -5.66 45.05 57.67
C ALA A 189 -5.78 45.16 56.15
N ILE A 190 -5.14 44.23 55.45
CA ILE A 190 -5.10 44.19 53.99
C ILE A 190 -5.47 42.79 53.54
N ALA A 191 -6.13 42.68 52.39
CA ALA A 191 -6.40 41.42 51.72
C ALA A 191 -5.93 41.51 50.26
N ILE A 192 -5.51 40.38 49.70
CA ILE A 192 -5.22 40.22 48.27
C ILE A 192 -6.00 39.03 47.73
N ASP A 193 -6.56 39.18 46.53
CA ASP A 193 -7.15 38.11 45.73
C ASP A 193 -6.44 38.07 44.38
N LYS A 194 -5.83 36.93 44.04
CA LYS A 194 -5.02 36.74 42.86
C LYS A 194 -5.64 35.68 41.97
N ILE A 195 -5.89 36.07 40.72
CA ILE A 195 -6.44 35.15 39.71
C ILE A 195 -5.54 35.06 38.50
N THR A 196 -5.53 33.90 37.86
CA THR A 196 -4.95 33.72 36.52
C THR A 196 -5.97 34.12 35.46
N ILE A 197 -5.51 34.77 34.40
CA ILE A 197 -6.32 35.24 33.27
C ILE A 197 -5.66 34.79 31.96
N ASP A 198 -6.41 34.03 31.18
CA ASP A 198 -6.08 33.63 29.82
C ASP A 198 -7.20 34.10 28.86
N GLY A 199 -6.93 35.17 28.13
CA GLY A 199 -7.90 35.78 27.23
C GLY A 199 -9.22 36.16 27.93
N ALA A 200 -10.27 35.38 27.66
CA ALA A 200 -11.60 35.57 28.24
C ALA A 200 -11.89 34.67 29.46
N ALA A 201 -11.02 33.70 29.75
CA ALA A 201 -11.11 32.85 30.92
C ALA A 201 -10.32 33.46 32.09
N SER A 202 -10.87 33.37 33.29
CA SER A 202 -10.20 33.83 34.50
C SER A 202 -10.58 33.00 35.72
N GLY A 203 -9.62 32.81 36.63
CA GLY A 203 -9.76 31.99 37.84
C GLY A 203 -8.54 31.10 38.06
N ASP A 204 -8.70 30.12 38.94
CA ASP A 204 -7.67 29.14 39.26
C ASP A 204 -7.93 27.78 38.62
N GLY A 205 -6.84 27.02 38.43
CA GLY A 205 -6.89 25.68 37.87
C GLY A 205 -7.27 25.65 36.39
N LEU A 206 -7.11 26.77 35.67
CA LEU A 206 -7.36 26.83 34.23
C LEU A 206 -6.43 25.86 33.50
N VAL A 207 -6.93 25.24 32.43
CA VAL A 207 -6.08 24.59 31.43
C VAL A 207 -5.77 25.61 30.35
N VAL A 208 -4.48 25.80 30.07
CA VAL A 208 -3.97 26.84 29.16
C VAL A 208 -2.97 26.21 28.20
N LEU A 209 -3.02 26.54 26.91
CA LEU A 209 -1.99 26.06 25.97
C LEU A 209 -0.61 26.65 26.31
N VAL A 210 0.43 25.81 26.27
CA VAL A 210 1.80 26.26 26.49
C VAL A 210 2.25 27.27 25.42
N ASP A 211 3.22 28.12 25.78
CA ASP A 211 3.77 29.19 24.94
C ASP A 211 2.78 30.33 24.59
N GLU A 212 1.54 30.26 25.07
CA GLU A 212 0.56 31.35 24.94
C GLU A 212 0.77 32.45 26.00
N PRO A 213 0.42 33.71 25.68
CA PRO A 213 0.50 34.81 26.64
C PRO A 213 -0.54 34.64 27.74
N ILE A 214 -0.11 34.74 29.00
CA ILE A 214 -0.98 34.67 30.17
C ILE A 214 -0.81 35.94 31.03
N SER A 215 -1.81 36.22 31.87
CA SER A 215 -1.75 37.34 32.82
C SER A 215 -2.28 36.95 34.19
N TRP A 216 -1.93 37.75 35.18
CA TRP A 216 -2.44 37.65 36.54
C TRP A 216 -2.99 39.00 36.97
N GLN A 217 -4.14 38.98 37.64
CA GLN A 217 -4.72 40.15 38.28
C GLN A 217 -4.64 39.98 39.80
N TYR A 218 -4.30 41.06 40.49
CA TYR A 218 -4.21 41.11 41.95
C TYR A 218 -5.14 42.23 42.42
N THR A 219 -6.19 41.84 43.14
CA THR A 219 -7.19 42.72 43.71
C THR A 219 -6.85 42.93 45.17
N VAL A 220 -6.43 44.14 45.54
CA VAL A 220 -5.97 44.48 46.90
C VAL A 220 -7.02 45.33 47.60
N THR A 221 -7.54 44.85 48.72
CA THR A 221 -8.60 45.53 49.49
C THR A 221 -8.12 45.86 50.89
N ASN A 222 -8.46 47.05 51.40
CA ASN A 222 -8.27 47.37 52.81
C ASN A 222 -9.45 46.79 53.61
N THR A 223 -9.16 45.80 54.45
CA THR A 223 -10.15 45.12 55.31
C THR A 223 -10.12 45.66 56.74
N GLY A 224 -9.24 46.61 57.03
CA GLY A 224 -9.09 47.26 58.32
C GLY A 224 -9.93 48.53 58.46
N ASN A 225 -9.58 49.36 59.47
CA ASN A 225 -10.28 50.61 59.77
C ASN A 225 -9.43 51.89 59.54
N THR A 226 -8.21 51.75 59.01
CA THR A 226 -7.27 52.85 58.76
C THR A 226 -6.72 52.79 57.34
N ALA A 227 -6.62 53.95 56.67
CA ALA A 227 -6.02 54.08 55.34
C ALA A 227 -4.58 53.54 55.30
N LEU A 228 -4.27 52.74 54.26
CA LEU A 228 -2.97 52.11 54.10
C LEU A 228 -2.12 52.86 53.07
N SER A 229 -0.84 53.05 53.39
CA SER A 229 0.16 53.64 52.50
C SER A 229 1.25 52.63 52.16
N ASN A 230 2.15 52.98 51.22
CA ASN A 230 3.26 52.12 50.82
C ASN A 230 2.81 50.70 50.41
N ILE A 231 1.72 50.63 49.63
CA ILE A 231 1.22 49.35 49.09
C ILE A 231 2.25 48.79 48.11
N VAL A 232 2.76 47.60 48.42
CA VAL A 232 3.71 46.87 47.59
C VAL A 232 3.15 45.48 47.33
N VAL A 233 2.95 45.14 46.07
CA VAL A 233 2.57 43.80 45.63
C VAL A 233 3.78 43.13 44.99
N THR A 234 4.02 41.88 45.36
CA THR A 234 5.11 41.04 44.86
C THR A 234 4.57 39.68 44.43
N ASP A 235 5.36 38.97 43.63
CA ASP A 235 5.01 37.67 43.08
C ASP A 235 6.20 36.71 43.25
N ASP A 236 5.94 35.49 43.70
CA ASP A 236 6.98 34.51 44.04
C ASP A 236 7.68 33.88 42.82
N GLN A 237 7.07 33.98 41.62
CA GLN A 237 7.65 33.57 40.34
C GLN A 237 8.49 34.70 39.71
N GLY A 238 8.59 35.85 40.37
CA GLY A 238 9.48 36.95 39.97
C GLY A 238 8.98 37.76 38.78
N VAL A 239 7.70 37.67 38.44
CA VAL A 239 7.09 38.56 37.44
C VAL A 239 6.98 39.99 37.98
N ILE A 240 7.05 40.97 37.09
CA ILE A 240 6.94 42.38 37.46
C ILE A 240 5.46 42.73 37.64
N VAL A 241 5.03 42.86 38.89
CA VAL A 241 3.68 43.34 39.21
C VAL A 241 3.63 44.85 39.05
N SER A 242 2.68 45.32 38.23
CA SER A 242 2.49 46.74 37.92
C SER A 242 1.09 47.19 38.33
N PRO A 243 0.93 48.37 38.94
CA PRO A 243 -0.38 48.93 39.21
C PRO A 243 -1.14 49.20 37.90
N GLU A 244 -2.44 48.91 37.87
CA GLU A 244 -3.30 49.40 36.81
C GLU A 244 -3.65 50.86 37.11
N LEU A 245 -3.32 51.78 36.20
CA LEU A 245 -3.46 53.22 36.45
C LEU A 245 -4.57 53.86 35.61
N SER A 246 -5.40 54.68 36.25
CA SER A 246 -6.34 55.59 35.60
C SER A 246 -6.07 57.02 36.08
N GLY A 247 -5.80 57.95 35.15
CA GLY A 247 -5.46 59.33 35.51
C GLY A 247 -4.17 59.51 36.31
N GLY A 248 -3.31 58.48 36.38
CA GLY A 248 -2.05 58.49 37.13
C GLY A 248 -2.14 57.92 38.54
N PHE A 249 -3.32 57.45 38.96
CA PHE A 249 -3.59 56.81 40.25
C PHE A 249 -3.99 55.35 40.03
N ASN A 250 -3.87 54.50 41.05
CA ASN A 250 -4.34 53.13 40.98
C ASN A 250 -5.83 53.10 40.61
N VAL A 251 -6.22 52.19 39.73
CA VAL A 251 -7.64 51.90 39.51
C VAL A 251 -8.22 51.43 40.83
N GLY A 252 -9.14 52.22 41.38
CA GLY A 252 -9.72 52.01 42.71
C GLY A 252 -9.37 53.07 43.76
N ASP A 253 -8.38 53.93 43.49
CA ASP A 253 -8.09 55.13 44.29
C ASP A 253 -9.13 56.21 43.93
N LEU A 254 -10.18 56.32 44.74
CA LEU A 254 -11.36 57.13 44.47
C LEU A 254 -11.12 58.61 44.74
N ASN A 255 -10.26 58.89 45.72
CA ASN A 255 -9.99 60.24 46.21
C ASN A 255 -8.69 60.84 45.62
N HIS A 256 -7.88 60.03 44.92
CA HIS A 256 -6.60 60.35 44.30
C HIS A 256 -5.51 60.82 45.28
N ASP A 257 -5.44 60.22 46.47
CA ASP A 257 -4.46 60.57 47.50
C ASP A 257 -3.29 59.57 47.66
N ASN A 258 -3.28 58.50 46.86
CA ASN A 258 -2.31 57.39 46.89
C ASN A 258 -2.28 56.63 48.23
N LYS A 259 -3.41 56.53 48.92
CA LYS A 259 -3.60 55.61 50.03
C LYS A 259 -4.79 54.70 49.75
N LEU A 260 -4.66 53.43 50.09
CA LEU A 260 -5.75 52.48 50.00
C LEU A 260 -6.69 52.70 51.19
N ASP A 261 -7.72 53.51 50.99
CA ASP A 261 -8.75 53.79 52.00
C ASP A 261 -9.63 52.57 52.26
N THR A 262 -10.39 52.59 53.37
CA THR A 262 -11.19 51.45 53.85
C THR A 262 -12.35 51.05 52.94
N ASP A 263 -12.71 51.91 51.98
CA ASP A 263 -13.73 51.67 50.96
C ASP A 263 -13.15 51.47 49.55
N GLU A 264 -11.82 51.38 49.45
CA GLU A 264 -11.12 51.23 48.18
C GLU A 264 -10.64 49.79 47.92
N THR A 265 -10.46 49.49 46.64
CA THR A 265 -9.88 48.22 46.19
C THR A 265 -9.04 48.52 44.96
N TRP A 266 -7.74 48.25 45.04
CA TRP A 266 -6.78 48.56 43.99
C TRP A 266 -6.46 47.35 43.14
N ILE A 267 -6.27 47.57 41.84
CA ILE A 267 -5.95 46.53 40.88
C ILE A 267 -4.49 46.63 40.43
N PHE A 268 -3.80 45.49 40.48
CA PHE A 268 -2.48 45.31 39.90
C PHE A 268 -2.51 44.17 38.89
N THR A 269 -1.55 44.18 37.95
CA THR A 269 -1.44 43.15 36.91
C THR A 269 0.00 42.71 36.71
N ALA A 270 0.18 41.48 36.24
CA ALA A 270 1.44 40.95 35.72
C ALA A 270 1.17 40.10 34.47
N THR A 271 2.17 39.92 33.63
CA THR A 271 2.06 39.09 32.41
C THR A 271 3.21 38.10 32.32
N GLY A 272 2.98 37.00 31.60
CA GLY A 272 3.94 35.94 31.39
C GLY A 272 3.60 35.08 30.17
N THR A 273 4.23 33.92 30.10
CA THR A 273 3.98 32.90 29.07
C THR A 273 3.70 31.58 29.78
N ALA A 274 2.64 30.88 29.37
CA ALA A 274 2.25 29.62 29.98
C ALA A 274 3.34 28.55 29.79
N VAL A 275 3.67 27.82 30.86
CA VAL A 275 4.66 26.74 30.85
C VAL A 275 3.99 25.38 31.03
N LYS A 276 4.62 24.32 30.51
CA LYS A 276 4.08 22.95 30.53
C LYS A 276 3.86 22.41 31.95
N GLY A 277 2.69 21.80 32.17
CA GLY A 277 2.35 21.07 33.40
C GLY A 277 1.72 21.95 34.48
N ASP A 278 1.67 21.44 35.70
CA ASP A 278 1.11 22.17 36.84
C ASP A 278 1.95 23.42 37.16
N TYR A 279 1.27 24.57 37.25
CA TYR A 279 1.86 25.85 37.63
C TYR A 279 1.13 26.43 38.84
N SER A 280 1.90 26.85 39.84
CA SER A 280 1.42 27.49 41.07
C SER A 280 2.15 28.81 41.25
N ASN A 281 1.43 29.85 41.67
CA ASN A 281 1.97 31.20 41.76
C ASN A 281 1.35 31.98 42.91
N ILE A 282 2.16 32.51 43.83
CA ILE A 282 1.71 33.22 45.02
C ILE A 282 1.98 34.72 44.88
N GLY A 283 0.91 35.52 44.99
CA GLY A 283 1.00 36.97 45.15
C GLY A 283 1.07 37.32 46.62
N SER A 284 1.88 38.32 46.98
CA SER A 284 1.94 38.83 48.35
C SER A 284 1.84 40.35 48.34
N VAL A 285 1.04 40.91 49.22
CA VAL A 285 0.90 42.35 49.42
C VAL A 285 1.39 42.77 50.80
N SER A 286 2.00 43.94 50.89
CA SER A 286 2.29 44.63 52.14
C SER A 286 1.81 46.07 52.10
N GLY A 287 1.36 46.62 53.24
CA GLY A 287 1.00 48.03 53.39
C GLY A 287 1.28 48.54 54.80
N GLU A 288 1.33 49.87 54.98
CA GLU A 288 1.59 50.54 56.25
C GLU A 288 0.39 51.41 56.67
N GLY A 289 -0.15 51.14 57.86
CA GLY A 289 -1.21 51.92 58.49
C GLY A 289 -1.01 51.99 60.00
N GLY A 290 -1.32 53.12 60.63
CA GLY A 290 -1.18 53.24 62.09
C GLY A 290 0.20 52.99 62.70
N GLY A 291 1.26 53.11 61.89
CA GLY A 291 2.62 52.79 62.32
C GLY A 291 2.94 51.29 62.37
N THR A 292 2.06 50.43 61.84
CA THR A 292 2.29 48.98 61.70
C THR A 292 2.26 48.56 60.22
N THR A 293 2.96 47.47 59.91
CA THR A 293 2.97 46.85 58.58
C THR A 293 2.00 45.67 58.59
N VAL A 294 1.12 45.62 57.61
CA VAL A 294 0.19 44.51 57.37
C VAL A 294 0.55 43.81 56.08
N ASN A 295 0.34 42.49 56.03
CA ASN A 295 0.63 41.69 54.85
C ASN A 295 -0.46 40.65 54.65
N ASP A 296 -0.64 40.25 53.40
CA ASP A 296 -1.48 39.12 53.01
C ASP A 296 -0.90 38.44 51.77
N SER A 297 -1.32 37.21 51.50
CA SER A 297 -0.88 36.45 50.34
C SER A 297 -2.00 35.56 49.81
N ASP A 298 -2.07 35.46 48.49
CA ASP A 298 -3.04 34.62 47.81
C ASP A 298 -2.41 33.90 46.61
N GLY A 299 -2.86 32.68 46.34
CA GLY A 299 -2.28 31.79 45.36
C GLY A 299 -3.18 31.59 44.16
N SER A 300 -2.59 31.58 42.97
CA SER A 300 -3.28 31.22 41.73
C SER A 300 -2.59 30.04 41.04
N SER A 301 -3.32 29.36 40.15
CA SER A 301 -2.77 28.17 39.45
C SER A 301 -3.35 27.95 38.06
N TYR A 302 -2.61 27.21 37.22
CA TYR A 302 -3.08 26.68 35.94
C TYR A 302 -2.33 25.39 35.57
N PHE A 303 -2.82 24.64 34.58
CA PHE A 303 -2.14 23.52 33.95
C PHE A 303 -1.79 23.85 32.49
N GLY A 304 -0.50 23.85 32.15
CA GLY A 304 -0.02 24.08 30.80
C GLY A 304 -0.14 22.85 29.90
N ALA A 305 -1.09 22.88 28.96
CA ALA A 305 -1.33 21.85 27.96
C ALA A 305 -0.36 21.95 26.77
N ASP A 306 0.38 20.87 26.52
CA ASP A 306 1.35 20.66 25.44
C ASP A 306 0.91 19.45 24.59
N PRO A 307 -0.13 19.60 23.74
CA PRO A 307 -0.65 18.53 22.90
C PRO A 307 0.34 18.11 21.81
N LYS A 308 0.64 16.81 21.70
CA LYS A 308 1.52 16.24 20.66
C LYS A 308 0.98 14.92 20.16
N ILE A 309 1.16 14.67 18.88
CA ILE A 309 0.77 13.43 18.21
C ILE A 309 1.98 12.86 17.47
N ASP A 310 2.01 11.55 17.33
CA ASP A 310 3.07 10.81 16.65
C ASP A 310 2.43 9.67 15.86
N ILE A 311 3.02 9.31 14.72
CA ILE A 311 2.53 8.23 13.85
C ILE A 311 3.68 7.31 13.45
N ASP A 312 3.46 6.00 13.55
CA ASP A 312 4.35 4.95 13.03
C ASP A 312 3.61 4.17 11.95
N LYS A 313 4.10 4.21 10.73
CA LYS A 313 3.51 3.59 9.55
C LYS A 313 4.43 2.50 9.01
N VAL A 314 3.85 1.34 8.75
CA VAL A 314 4.58 0.22 8.13
C VAL A 314 3.80 -0.37 6.97
N THR A 315 4.53 -0.86 5.97
CA THR A 315 3.97 -1.76 4.95
C THR A 315 3.84 -3.17 5.55
N VAL A 316 2.76 -3.86 5.24
CA VAL A 316 2.44 -5.21 5.74
C VAL A 316 2.20 -6.13 4.55
N ASP A 317 2.92 -7.24 4.52
CA ASP A 317 2.80 -8.32 3.56
C ASP A 317 2.62 -9.65 4.32
N GLY A 318 1.38 -10.15 4.33
CA GLY A 318 0.98 -11.31 5.12
C GLY A 318 1.28 -11.12 6.62
N ALA A 319 2.24 -11.89 7.12
CA ALA A 319 2.68 -11.85 8.53
C ALA A 319 3.92 -10.95 8.75
N THR A 320 4.50 -10.43 7.69
CA THR A 320 5.71 -9.61 7.72
C THR A 320 5.32 -8.14 7.63
N SER A 321 5.99 -7.28 8.40
CA SER A 321 5.73 -5.84 8.39
C SER A 321 7.00 -5.04 8.60
N GLY A 322 7.10 -3.90 7.94
CA GLY A 322 8.20 -2.95 8.06
C GLY A 322 8.40 -2.13 6.79
N ASP A 323 9.55 -1.49 6.71
CA ASP A 323 9.97 -0.71 5.54
C ASP A 323 11.00 -1.43 4.69
N GLY A 324 11.05 -1.04 3.42
CA GLY A 324 12.01 -1.57 2.46
C GLY A 324 11.79 -3.06 2.17
N LEU A 325 10.58 -3.58 2.41
CA LEU A 325 10.24 -4.95 2.07
C LEU A 325 10.41 -5.15 0.56
N THR A 326 10.90 -6.32 0.16
CA THR A 326 10.73 -6.77 -1.22
C THR A 326 9.47 -7.60 -1.27
N ILE A 327 8.55 -7.27 -2.17
CA ILE A 327 7.23 -7.90 -2.30
C ILE A 327 7.02 -8.26 -3.77
N LEU A 328 6.44 -9.42 -4.08
CA LEU A 328 6.13 -9.74 -5.48
C LEU A 328 5.07 -8.78 -6.04
N ALA A 329 5.33 -8.22 -7.21
CA ALA A 329 4.39 -7.33 -7.88
C ALA A 329 3.07 -8.06 -8.18
N GLY A 330 1.95 -7.40 -7.91
CA GLY A 330 0.60 -7.96 -8.02
C GLY A 330 0.06 -8.63 -6.76
N GLU A 331 0.85 -8.74 -5.68
CA GLU A 331 0.37 -9.26 -4.39
C GLU A 331 -0.49 -8.26 -3.63
N SER A 332 -1.42 -8.78 -2.82
CA SER A 332 -2.24 -7.94 -1.93
C SER A 332 -1.43 -7.56 -0.70
N ILE A 333 -1.38 -6.27 -0.42
CA ILE A 333 -0.65 -5.70 0.73
C ILE A 333 -1.57 -4.84 1.57
N SER A 334 -1.13 -4.51 2.79
CA SER A 334 -1.77 -3.50 3.61
C SER A 334 -0.75 -2.53 4.22
N TRP A 335 -1.24 -1.42 4.75
CA TRP A 335 -0.48 -0.50 5.58
C TRP A 335 -1.11 -0.45 6.95
N LYS A 336 -0.27 -0.44 7.98
CA LYS A 336 -0.68 -0.23 9.36
C LYS A 336 -0.13 1.10 9.83
N TYR A 337 -0.99 1.91 10.44
CA TYR A 337 -0.65 3.21 11.01
C TYR A 337 -0.96 3.15 12.51
N THR A 338 0.04 3.34 13.36
CA THR A 338 -0.11 3.37 14.82
C THR A 338 0.06 4.81 15.28
N VAL A 339 -0.99 5.41 15.83
CA VAL A 339 -1.00 6.81 16.25
C VAL A 339 -0.93 6.88 17.77
N THR A 340 0.02 7.65 18.30
CA THR A 340 0.21 7.81 19.75
C THR A 340 0.16 9.27 20.17
N ASN A 341 -0.20 9.51 21.43
CA ASN A 341 -0.19 10.85 22.03
C ASN A 341 1.06 11.01 22.90
N LEU A 342 2.02 11.83 22.43
CA LEU A 342 3.24 12.16 23.16
C LEU A 342 3.11 13.44 24.02
N GLY A 343 1.91 14.04 24.04
CA GLY A 343 1.60 15.24 24.79
C GLY A 343 1.30 14.96 26.26
N ASN A 344 0.71 15.94 26.95
CA ASN A 344 0.24 15.81 28.33
C ASN A 344 -1.28 15.98 28.50
N VAL A 345 -2.04 16.03 27.40
CA VAL A 345 -3.50 16.16 27.38
C VAL A 345 -4.09 15.22 26.32
N ALA A 346 -5.29 14.71 26.55
CA ALA A 346 -5.98 13.84 25.60
C ALA A 346 -6.33 14.59 24.30
N LEU A 347 -6.16 13.93 23.15
CA LEU A 347 -6.46 14.52 21.84
C LEU A 347 -7.80 14.01 21.29
N SER A 348 -8.55 14.88 20.65
CA SER A 348 -9.82 14.56 19.99
C SER A 348 -9.71 14.70 18.47
N GLY A 349 -10.70 14.19 17.74
CA GLY A 349 -10.78 14.43 16.29
C GLY A 349 -9.63 13.81 15.50
N ILE A 350 -9.12 12.66 15.95
CA ILE A 350 -7.97 12.00 15.32
C ILE A 350 -8.32 11.64 13.87
N ASN A 351 -7.49 12.13 12.96
CA ASN A 351 -7.63 11.91 11.53
C ASN A 351 -6.29 11.43 10.96
N VAL A 352 -6.34 10.39 10.13
CA VAL A 352 -5.17 9.80 9.48
C VAL A 352 -5.39 9.79 7.97
N THR A 353 -4.42 10.29 7.21
CA THR A 353 -4.46 10.36 5.75
C THR A 353 -3.21 9.76 5.13
N ASP A 354 -3.29 9.42 3.85
CA ASP A 354 -2.18 8.88 3.06
C ASP A 354 -1.98 9.70 1.78
N ASP A 355 -0.74 10.07 1.47
CA ASP A 355 -0.40 10.95 0.34
C ASP A 355 -0.60 10.27 -1.04
N GLN A 356 -0.64 8.94 -1.10
CA GLN A 356 -0.89 8.18 -2.34
C GLN A 356 -2.37 7.84 -2.53
N GLY A 357 -3.27 8.42 -1.72
CA GLY A 357 -4.72 8.24 -1.85
C GLY A 357 -5.23 6.90 -1.34
N VAL A 358 -4.45 6.18 -0.52
CA VAL A 358 -4.92 5.01 0.22
C VAL A 358 -6.06 5.42 1.14
N VAL A 359 -7.17 4.69 1.10
CA VAL A 359 -8.29 4.92 2.03
C VAL A 359 -7.89 4.34 3.39
N VAL A 360 -7.58 5.22 4.33
CA VAL A 360 -7.24 4.85 5.70
C VAL A 360 -8.51 4.70 6.53
N THR A 361 -8.64 3.58 7.23
CA THR A 361 -9.79 3.25 8.07
C THR A 361 -9.33 2.89 9.47
N ALA A 362 -10.06 3.33 10.49
CA ALA A 362 -9.80 2.92 11.87
C ALA A 362 -10.04 1.41 12.01
N ASP A 363 -9.14 0.72 12.70
CA ASP A 363 -9.37 -0.66 13.09
C ASP A 363 -10.29 -0.66 14.32
N LEU A 364 -11.51 -1.17 14.17
CA LEU A 364 -12.55 -1.03 15.20
C LEU A 364 -12.83 -2.36 15.91
N VAL A 365 -12.79 -2.34 17.25
CA VAL A 365 -13.28 -3.43 18.11
C VAL A 365 -14.36 -2.88 19.03
N GLY A 366 -15.58 -3.38 18.89
CA GLY A 366 -16.73 -2.89 19.68
C GLY A 366 -17.20 -1.48 19.30
N GLY A 367 -16.78 -0.95 18.15
CA GLY A 367 -17.13 0.39 17.68
C GLY A 367 -16.13 1.49 18.07
N PHE A 368 -15.09 1.13 18.82
CA PHE A 368 -13.98 2.01 19.22
C PHE A 368 -12.70 1.58 18.54
N ASN A 369 -11.77 2.52 18.40
CA ASN A 369 -10.50 2.23 17.77
C ASN A 369 -9.72 1.19 18.59
N VAL A 370 -9.02 0.28 17.94
CA VAL A 370 -8.08 -0.62 18.61
C VAL A 370 -7.02 0.24 19.28
N GLY A 371 -6.94 0.17 20.60
CA GLY A 371 -6.07 1.01 21.42
C GLY A 371 -6.80 2.03 22.27
N ASP A 372 -8.08 2.31 21.98
CA ASP A 372 -8.99 3.09 22.83
C ASP A 372 -9.44 2.21 24.00
N THR A 373 -8.71 2.29 25.10
CA THR A 373 -8.84 1.42 26.27
C THR A 373 -10.01 1.81 27.16
N ASN A 374 -10.34 3.11 27.20
CA ASN A 374 -11.38 3.66 28.05
C ASN A 374 -12.73 3.86 27.29
N GLN A 375 -12.72 3.74 25.96
CA GLN A 375 -13.85 3.87 25.05
C GLN A 375 -14.51 5.26 25.07
N ASP A 376 -13.71 6.31 25.23
CA ASP A 376 -14.19 7.70 25.26
C ASP A 376 -14.02 8.45 23.94
N GLY A 377 -13.35 7.83 22.95
CA GLY A 377 -13.12 8.44 21.64
C GLY A 377 -12.10 9.57 21.65
N LYS A 378 -11.21 9.63 22.64
CA LYS A 378 -10.05 10.52 22.70
C LYS A 378 -8.77 9.70 22.82
N LEU A 379 -7.72 10.14 22.12
CA LEU A 379 -6.41 9.51 22.21
C LEU A 379 -5.71 9.98 23.48
N ASP A 380 -5.79 9.16 24.53
CA ASP A 380 -5.12 9.39 25.81
C ASP A 380 -3.60 9.14 25.73
N LEU A 381 -2.86 9.66 26.72
CA LEU A 381 -1.39 9.64 26.76
C LEU A 381 -0.79 8.23 26.75
N THR A 382 -1.56 7.21 27.17
CA THR A 382 -1.10 5.82 27.23
C THR A 382 -1.64 4.96 26.09
N GLU A 383 -2.40 5.56 25.18
CA GLU A 383 -3.07 4.85 24.10
C GLU A 383 -2.28 4.90 22.79
N ALA A 384 -2.46 3.85 22.00
CA ALA A 384 -1.87 3.71 20.69
C ALA A 384 -2.95 3.19 19.75
N TRP A 385 -3.51 4.09 18.94
CA TRP A 385 -4.64 3.80 18.07
C TRP A 385 -4.19 3.24 16.73
N VAL A 386 -4.87 2.21 16.23
CA VAL A 386 -4.47 1.51 15.01
C VAL A 386 -5.42 1.82 13.84
N TYR A 387 -4.84 2.20 12.71
CA TYR A 387 -5.55 2.38 11.46
C TYR A 387 -4.94 1.47 10.38
N THR A 388 -5.73 1.13 9.38
CA THR A 388 -5.31 0.27 8.26
C THR A 388 -5.74 0.82 6.90
N GLY A 389 -4.93 0.52 5.90
CA GLY A 389 -5.24 0.70 4.48
C GLY A 389 -4.84 -0.56 3.70
N THR A 390 -5.42 -0.78 2.51
CA THR A 390 -5.15 -1.96 1.67
C THR A 390 -4.81 -1.58 0.25
N GLY A 391 -3.97 -2.37 -0.42
CA GLY A 391 -3.57 -2.13 -1.80
C GLY A 391 -3.01 -3.37 -2.49
N VAL A 392 -2.43 -3.17 -3.67
CA VAL A 392 -1.73 -4.20 -4.45
C VAL A 392 -0.33 -3.68 -4.75
N ALA A 393 0.70 -4.51 -4.54
CA ALA A 393 2.08 -4.13 -4.78
C ALA A 393 2.31 -3.81 -6.27
N GLY A 394 2.84 -2.61 -6.54
CA GLY A 394 3.27 -2.20 -7.88
C GLY A 394 4.59 -2.85 -8.29
N ILE A 395 5.11 -2.52 -9.48
CA ILE A 395 6.45 -2.92 -9.93
C ILE A 395 7.45 -1.81 -9.56
N GLY A 396 8.59 -2.17 -9.00
CA GLY A 396 9.69 -1.26 -8.66
C GLY A 396 9.55 -0.57 -7.32
N ASP A 397 10.31 0.50 -7.10
CA ASP A 397 10.31 1.26 -5.84
C ASP A 397 8.96 1.94 -5.58
N TYR A 398 8.46 1.79 -4.36
CA TYR A 398 7.26 2.46 -3.86
C TYR A 398 7.54 3.11 -2.50
N SER A 399 7.02 4.31 -2.29
CA SER A 399 7.01 4.97 -0.99
C SER A 399 5.75 5.83 -0.84
N ASN A 400 5.21 5.89 0.37
CA ASN A 400 4.05 6.71 0.72
C ASN A 400 4.15 7.21 2.16
N ILE A 401 3.61 8.39 2.42
CA ILE A 401 3.65 9.10 3.70
C ILE A 401 2.26 9.07 4.34
N GLY A 402 2.17 8.57 5.58
CA GLY A 402 0.98 8.72 6.41
C GLY A 402 1.07 10.03 7.20
N THR A 403 -0.05 10.71 7.40
CA THR A 403 -0.16 11.90 8.25
C THR A 403 -1.23 11.68 9.29
N ALA A 404 -0.90 11.85 10.57
CA ALA A 404 -1.87 11.91 11.67
C ALA A 404 -2.05 13.35 12.15
N SER A 405 -3.27 13.71 12.52
CA SER A 405 -3.59 14.98 13.17
C SER A 405 -4.62 14.77 14.28
N GLY A 406 -4.56 15.59 15.32
CA GLY A 406 -5.58 15.65 16.37
C GLY A 406 -5.85 17.10 16.80
N SER A 407 -6.76 17.30 17.75
CA SER A 407 -7.07 18.62 18.30
C SER A 407 -7.27 18.61 19.81
N PHE A 408 -6.81 19.70 20.45
CA PHE A 408 -7.07 20.04 21.83
C PHE A 408 -7.52 21.50 21.93
N THR A 409 -8.53 21.78 22.74
CA THR A 409 -9.03 23.14 23.02
C THR A 409 -8.96 23.40 24.52
N ASP A 410 -8.37 24.52 24.91
CA ASP A 410 -8.21 24.93 26.31
C ASP A 410 -9.42 25.70 26.86
N ASP A 411 -9.33 26.19 28.10
CA ASP A 411 -10.46 26.84 28.78
C ASP A 411 -10.79 28.23 28.21
N ALA A 412 -9.81 28.90 27.59
CA ALA A 412 -10.01 30.16 26.88
C ALA A 412 -10.57 29.96 25.46
N GLY A 413 -10.64 28.71 24.99
CA GLY A 413 -11.13 28.34 23.67
C GLY A 413 -10.07 28.42 22.57
N HIS A 414 -8.80 28.58 22.93
CA HIS A 414 -7.70 28.43 21.97
C HIS A 414 -7.55 26.96 21.61
N THR A 415 -7.24 26.68 20.34
CA THR A 415 -7.19 25.31 19.82
C THR A 415 -5.84 25.03 19.16
N ALA A 416 -5.19 23.98 19.62
CA ALA A 416 -3.99 23.43 19.02
C ALA A 416 -4.33 22.18 18.18
N THR A 417 -3.73 22.07 17.00
CA THR A 417 -3.91 20.94 16.09
C THR A 417 -2.56 20.29 15.76
N PRO A 418 -1.97 19.50 16.67
CA PRO A 418 -0.71 18.83 16.37
C PRO A 418 -0.87 17.87 15.19
N GLN A 419 0.17 17.75 14.38
CA GLN A 419 0.26 16.79 13.29
C GLN A 419 1.64 16.13 13.30
N ASP A 420 1.70 14.92 12.76
CA ASP A 420 2.95 14.22 12.48
C ASP A 420 2.83 13.37 11.21
N THR A 421 3.98 13.02 10.62
CA THR A 421 4.05 12.27 9.37
C THR A 421 5.11 11.19 9.41
N ASP A 422 4.80 10.03 8.84
CA ASP A 422 5.74 8.91 8.76
C ASP A 422 5.71 8.20 7.40
N PRO A 423 6.85 8.04 6.72
CA PRO A 423 6.95 7.35 5.44
C PRO A 423 7.04 5.84 5.62
N SER A 424 6.44 5.07 4.70
CA SER A 424 6.77 3.65 4.52
C SER A 424 7.19 3.37 3.08
N SER A 425 7.85 2.23 2.83
CA SER A 425 8.33 1.87 1.49
C SER A 425 8.43 0.37 1.24
N TYR A 426 8.42 -0.02 -0.03
CA TYR A 426 8.73 -1.38 -0.50
C TYR A 426 9.30 -1.36 -1.92
N PHE A 427 9.93 -2.46 -2.35
CA PHE A 427 10.31 -2.73 -3.73
C PHE A 427 9.47 -3.87 -4.30
N GLY A 428 8.72 -3.59 -5.37
CA GLY A 428 7.90 -4.54 -6.09
C GLY A 428 8.70 -5.39 -7.08
N ALA A 429 9.05 -6.61 -6.70
CA ALA A 429 9.79 -7.55 -7.52
C ALA A 429 8.90 -8.19 -8.60
N ASP A 430 9.33 -8.13 -9.85
CA ASP A 430 8.71 -8.71 -11.02
C ASP A 430 9.70 -9.65 -11.72
N PRO A 431 9.97 -10.86 -11.17
CA PRO A 431 10.81 -11.87 -11.80
C PRO A 431 10.14 -12.40 -13.07
N HIS A 432 10.72 -12.17 -14.24
CA HIS A 432 10.18 -12.57 -15.54
C HIS A 432 11.30 -12.90 -16.54
N ILE A 433 11.01 -13.80 -17.47
CA ILE A 433 11.90 -14.16 -18.56
C ILE A 433 11.14 -14.27 -19.88
N THR A 434 11.84 -14.11 -21.00
CA THR A 434 11.37 -14.50 -22.33
C THR A 434 12.33 -15.53 -22.94
N LEU A 435 11.83 -16.32 -23.89
CA LEU A 435 12.60 -17.27 -24.69
C LEU A 435 12.36 -16.97 -26.18
N ASP A 436 13.43 -16.93 -26.97
CA ASP A 436 13.41 -16.85 -28.43
C ASP A 436 14.22 -18.01 -29.00
N LYS A 437 13.55 -18.90 -29.74
CA LYS A 437 14.08 -20.13 -30.30
C LYS A 437 14.12 -20.02 -31.82
N LYS A 438 15.24 -20.42 -32.41
CA LYS A 438 15.39 -20.42 -33.88
C LYS A 438 16.00 -21.71 -34.39
N THR A 439 15.55 -22.12 -35.58
CA THR A 439 16.14 -23.19 -36.39
C THR A 439 17.02 -22.57 -37.47
N ASN A 440 18.33 -22.85 -37.45
CA ASN A 440 19.32 -22.29 -38.38
C ASN A 440 19.24 -20.74 -38.51
N GLY A 441 18.93 -20.05 -37.41
CA GLY A 441 18.80 -18.59 -37.36
C GLY A 441 17.46 -18.03 -37.88
N VAL A 442 16.51 -18.90 -38.23
CA VAL A 442 15.15 -18.53 -38.64
C VAL A 442 14.15 -19.09 -37.63
N ASP A 443 13.10 -18.34 -37.33
CA ASP A 443 12.06 -18.71 -36.37
C ASP A 443 11.12 -19.78 -36.94
N HIS A 444 10.42 -19.44 -38.03
CA HIS A 444 9.44 -20.31 -38.70
C HIS A 444 9.61 -20.32 -40.23
N GLY A 445 9.14 -21.41 -40.88
CA GLY A 445 8.99 -21.49 -42.34
C GLY A 445 10.29 -21.77 -43.11
N LEU A 446 11.29 -22.36 -42.45
CA LEU A 446 12.52 -22.77 -43.13
C LEU A 446 12.33 -24.10 -43.86
N ASN A 447 12.93 -24.23 -45.05
CA ASN A 447 12.98 -25.49 -45.79
C ASN A 447 14.39 -26.07 -45.69
N ILE A 448 14.52 -27.33 -45.25
CA ILE A 448 15.83 -27.97 -45.04
C ILE A 448 15.82 -29.36 -45.69
N PHE A 449 16.85 -29.67 -46.48
CA PHE A 449 16.99 -31.02 -47.03
C PHE A 449 17.28 -32.04 -45.94
N GLN A 450 16.64 -33.20 -46.02
CA GLN A 450 16.82 -34.29 -45.08
C GLN A 450 18.32 -34.62 -44.89
N GLY A 451 18.73 -34.81 -43.63
CA GLY A 451 20.11 -35.13 -43.28
C GLY A 451 21.07 -33.93 -43.25
N GLN A 452 20.67 -32.75 -43.72
CA GLN A 452 21.46 -31.53 -43.53
C GLN A 452 21.52 -31.17 -42.04
N PRO A 453 22.63 -30.56 -41.58
CA PRO A 453 22.77 -30.14 -40.20
C PRO A 453 21.73 -29.08 -39.84
N VAL A 454 21.14 -29.24 -38.67
CA VAL A 454 20.26 -28.27 -38.02
C VAL A 454 20.94 -27.78 -36.75
N THR A 455 20.93 -26.47 -36.55
CA THR A 455 21.36 -25.82 -35.31
C THR A 455 20.17 -25.10 -34.72
N TRP A 456 19.80 -25.45 -33.49
CA TRP A 456 18.83 -24.68 -32.72
C TRP A 456 19.55 -23.73 -31.79
N THR A 457 19.10 -22.48 -31.74
CA THR A 457 19.58 -21.46 -30.80
C THR A 457 18.44 -21.04 -29.88
N TYR A 458 18.77 -20.75 -28.63
CA TYR A 458 17.81 -20.37 -27.59
C TYR A 458 18.36 -19.16 -26.85
N ASP A 459 17.63 -18.06 -26.90
CA ASP A 459 17.97 -16.81 -26.24
C ASP A 459 17.00 -16.58 -25.08
N VAL A 460 17.47 -16.79 -23.84
CA VAL A 460 16.69 -16.56 -22.63
C VAL A 460 17.03 -15.18 -22.07
N LYS A 461 16.07 -14.27 -22.07
CA LYS A 461 16.26 -12.90 -21.59
C LYS A 461 15.54 -12.68 -20.28
N ASN A 462 16.19 -12.01 -19.32
CA ASN A 462 15.50 -11.45 -18.15
C ASN A 462 15.04 -10.04 -18.48
N ASP A 463 13.74 -9.92 -18.74
CA ASP A 463 13.02 -8.68 -18.96
C ASP A 463 12.21 -8.24 -17.72
N GLY A 464 12.37 -8.94 -16.60
CA GLY A 464 11.90 -8.53 -15.28
C GLY A 464 12.81 -7.48 -14.62
N ASN A 465 12.66 -7.28 -13.31
CA ASN A 465 13.41 -6.27 -12.54
C ASN A 465 14.28 -6.81 -11.40
N VAL A 466 14.44 -8.13 -11.31
CA VAL A 466 15.30 -8.81 -10.32
C VAL A 466 16.18 -9.84 -11.01
N ALA A 467 17.38 -10.06 -10.48
CA ALA A 467 18.29 -11.10 -10.98
C ALA A 467 17.73 -12.50 -10.71
N LEU A 468 17.92 -13.41 -11.65
CA LEU A 468 17.41 -14.79 -11.59
C LEU A 468 18.55 -15.79 -11.60
N SER A 469 18.33 -16.96 -11.02
CA SER A 469 19.36 -18.01 -10.93
C SER A 469 18.87 -19.33 -11.51
N ASN A 470 19.81 -20.21 -11.84
CA ASN A 470 19.55 -21.57 -12.35
C ASN A 470 18.62 -21.58 -13.58
N VAL A 471 19.01 -20.86 -14.63
CA VAL A 471 18.28 -20.89 -15.90
C VAL A 471 18.43 -22.25 -16.56
N VAL A 472 17.30 -22.94 -16.78
CA VAL A 472 17.24 -24.25 -17.43
C VAL A 472 16.33 -24.17 -18.65
N VAL A 473 16.87 -24.50 -19.82
CA VAL A 473 16.11 -24.69 -21.06
C VAL A 473 15.84 -26.18 -21.25
N THR A 474 14.60 -26.55 -21.53
CA THR A 474 14.18 -27.92 -21.88
C THR A 474 13.53 -27.89 -23.25
N ASP A 475 14.01 -28.72 -24.16
CA ASP A 475 13.54 -28.84 -25.54
C ASP A 475 12.83 -30.18 -25.73
N ASP A 476 11.71 -30.19 -26.44
CA ASP A 476 10.85 -31.37 -26.62
C ASP A 476 11.31 -32.31 -27.74
N ASN A 477 12.45 -32.02 -28.37
CA ASN A 477 13.02 -32.79 -29.47
C ASN A 477 12.02 -33.01 -30.64
N GLY A 478 11.08 -32.08 -30.81
CA GLY A 478 10.02 -32.17 -31.81
C GLY A 478 8.97 -33.24 -31.53
N THR A 479 8.84 -33.71 -30.29
CA THR A 479 7.80 -34.65 -29.88
C THR A 479 6.99 -34.15 -28.68
N PRO A 480 5.68 -34.47 -28.57
CA PRO A 480 4.88 -34.04 -27.42
C PRO A 480 5.20 -34.76 -26.09
N GLY A 481 6.11 -35.75 -26.08
CA GLY A 481 6.32 -36.63 -24.93
C GLY A 481 7.70 -36.45 -24.31
N ILE A 482 7.77 -36.40 -22.98
CA ILE A 482 9.01 -36.11 -22.23
C ILE A 482 10.15 -37.14 -22.32
N GLY A 483 9.99 -38.18 -23.14
CA GLY A 483 10.89 -39.35 -23.15
C GLY A 483 12.23 -39.09 -23.83
N ASP A 484 12.27 -38.09 -24.71
CA ASP A 484 13.43 -37.65 -25.47
C ASP A 484 13.76 -36.17 -25.28
N ASP A 485 13.03 -35.46 -24.40
CA ASP A 485 13.35 -34.09 -24.00
C ASP A 485 14.82 -33.98 -23.55
N PHE A 486 15.44 -32.86 -23.88
CA PHE A 486 16.83 -32.60 -23.55
C PHE A 486 17.08 -31.16 -23.12
N HIS A 487 18.27 -30.92 -22.56
CA HIS A 487 18.72 -29.58 -22.18
C HIS A 487 19.78 -29.08 -23.17
N PRO A 488 19.49 -28.03 -23.96
CA PRO A 488 20.47 -27.40 -24.83
C PRO A 488 21.73 -26.96 -24.07
N ALA A 489 22.90 -27.06 -24.70
CA ALA A 489 24.15 -26.68 -24.08
C ALA A 489 24.29 -25.17 -24.03
N ALA A 490 24.65 -24.60 -22.88
CA ALA A 490 24.97 -23.19 -22.77
C ALA A 490 26.18 -22.83 -23.65
N ILE A 491 26.10 -21.72 -24.36
CA ILE A 491 27.24 -21.16 -25.09
C ILE A 491 28.10 -20.44 -24.06
N LEU A 492 29.33 -20.91 -23.84
CA LEU A 492 30.19 -20.39 -22.77
C LEU A 492 31.25 -19.43 -23.27
N SER A 493 31.47 -18.35 -22.52
CA SER A 493 32.60 -17.43 -22.65
C SER A 493 33.27 -17.29 -21.29
N GLY A 494 34.55 -17.68 -21.17
CA GLY A 494 35.26 -17.62 -19.88
C GLY A 494 34.73 -18.57 -18.79
N GLY A 495 33.90 -19.56 -19.15
CA GLY A 495 33.27 -20.50 -18.21
C GLY A 495 31.87 -20.11 -17.73
N PHE A 496 31.37 -18.94 -18.15
CA PHE A 496 30.02 -18.45 -17.88
C PHE A 496 29.19 -18.47 -19.17
N ASN A 497 27.87 -18.35 -19.07
CA ASN A 497 27.05 -18.16 -20.27
C ASN A 497 27.56 -16.92 -21.03
N SER A 498 27.61 -16.95 -22.36
CA SER A 498 28.12 -15.83 -23.15
C SER A 498 27.31 -14.54 -23.00
N GLY A 499 26.08 -14.65 -22.47
CA GLY A 499 25.22 -13.54 -22.09
C GLY A 499 25.40 -12.98 -20.68
N ASP A 500 26.13 -13.69 -19.81
CA ASP A 500 26.46 -13.27 -18.44
C ASP A 500 27.59 -12.24 -18.50
N ALA A 501 27.23 -10.96 -18.52
CA ALA A 501 28.12 -9.87 -18.83
C ALA A 501 29.10 -9.59 -17.69
N ASN A 502 28.70 -9.85 -16.45
CA ASN A 502 29.50 -9.59 -15.26
C ASN A 502 30.09 -10.86 -14.62
N GLN A 503 29.78 -12.04 -15.17
CA GLN A 503 30.32 -13.35 -14.78
C GLN A 503 29.99 -13.73 -13.33
N ASN A 504 28.76 -13.43 -12.88
CA ASN A 504 28.31 -13.72 -11.53
C ASN A 504 27.45 -15.01 -11.44
N GLY A 505 27.09 -15.62 -12.58
CA GLY A 505 26.25 -16.81 -12.62
C GLY A 505 24.76 -16.55 -12.35
N LEU A 506 24.31 -15.30 -12.41
CA LEU A 506 22.91 -14.88 -12.35
C LEU A 506 22.51 -14.27 -13.69
N LEU A 507 21.30 -14.56 -14.14
CA LEU A 507 20.70 -13.86 -15.27
C LEU A 507 20.22 -12.50 -14.77
N ASP A 508 21.09 -11.50 -14.87
CA ASP A 508 20.79 -10.15 -14.40
C ASP A 508 19.78 -9.43 -15.30
N VAL A 509 19.19 -8.36 -14.77
CA VAL A 509 18.18 -7.57 -15.49
C VAL A 509 18.74 -7.06 -16.81
N GLY A 510 18.05 -7.39 -17.91
CA GLY A 510 18.44 -7.01 -19.26
C GLY A 510 19.45 -7.94 -19.94
N GLU A 511 20.03 -8.91 -19.23
CA GLU A 511 20.90 -9.92 -19.84
C GLU A 511 20.12 -10.90 -20.71
N THR A 512 20.81 -11.53 -21.66
CA THR A 512 20.27 -12.58 -22.54
C THR A 512 21.25 -13.73 -22.60
N TRP A 513 20.91 -14.84 -21.97
CA TRP A 513 21.73 -16.04 -21.95
C TRP A 513 21.46 -16.92 -23.17
N HIS A 514 22.53 -17.43 -23.77
CA HIS A 514 22.51 -18.12 -25.05
C HIS A 514 22.77 -19.62 -24.88
N TYR A 515 21.99 -20.45 -25.57
CA TYR A 515 22.15 -21.89 -25.63
C TYR A 515 22.07 -22.40 -27.07
N GLN A 516 22.62 -23.59 -27.31
CA GLN A 516 22.55 -24.23 -28.61
C GLN A 516 22.41 -25.74 -28.52
N ALA A 517 21.79 -26.32 -29.55
CA ALA A 517 21.75 -27.74 -29.81
C ALA A 517 21.92 -28.01 -31.31
N THR A 518 22.34 -29.22 -31.67
CA THR A 518 22.52 -29.60 -33.08
C THR A 518 21.89 -30.95 -33.38
N GLY A 519 21.45 -31.10 -34.62
CA GLY A 519 20.81 -32.31 -35.13
C GLY A 519 20.88 -32.38 -36.65
N THR A 520 20.02 -33.20 -37.24
CA THR A 520 19.88 -33.33 -38.69
C THR A 520 18.41 -33.27 -39.08
N ALA A 521 18.10 -32.57 -40.16
CA ALA A 521 16.73 -32.41 -40.63
C ALA A 521 16.08 -33.77 -40.95
N GLN A 522 14.88 -33.99 -40.43
CA GLN A 522 13.99 -35.09 -40.77
C GLN A 522 13.19 -34.79 -42.03
N LEU A 523 12.48 -35.77 -42.59
CA LEU A 523 11.55 -35.57 -43.70
C LEU A 523 10.19 -35.10 -43.18
N GLY A 524 9.53 -34.20 -43.90
CA GLY A 524 8.23 -33.62 -43.54
C GLY A 524 8.34 -32.47 -42.53
N GLY A 525 7.19 -31.93 -42.14
CA GLY A 525 7.07 -30.86 -41.15
C GLY A 525 7.60 -31.26 -39.78
N TYR A 526 8.42 -30.38 -39.20
CA TYR A 526 9.04 -30.55 -37.89
C TYR A 526 8.82 -29.29 -37.06
N VAL A 527 8.03 -29.41 -35.99
CA VAL A 527 7.80 -28.35 -35.00
C VAL A 527 8.50 -28.76 -33.73
N ASN A 528 9.30 -27.86 -33.16
CA ASN A 528 10.07 -28.14 -31.95
C ASN A 528 9.82 -27.04 -30.91
N ASN A 529 9.32 -27.42 -29.72
CA ASN A 529 9.02 -26.49 -28.65
C ASN A 529 10.10 -26.51 -27.57
N ALA A 530 10.34 -25.38 -26.92
CA ALA A 530 11.20 -25.31 -25.76
C ALA A 530 10.56 -24.50 -24.65
N THR A 531 10.92 -24.85 -23.42
CA THR A 531 10.54 -24.14 -22.19
C THR A 531 11.79 -23.76 -21.43
N ALA A 532 11.94 -22.47 -21.13
CA ALA A 532 12.94 -21.96 -20.19
C ALA A 532 12.29 -21.77 -18.82
N THR A 533 13.03 -22.10 -17.76
CA THR A 533 12.63 -21.89 -16.35
C THR A 533 13.82 -21.38 -15.55
N THR A 534 13.56 -20.79 -14.39
CA THR A 534 14.59 -20.44 -13.40
C THR A 534 14.25 -21.05 -12.05
N ASP A 535 15.14 -20.90 -11.06
CA ASP A 535 14.71 -21.08 -9.67
C ASP A 535 13.62 -20.07 -9.29
N ALA A 536 12.80 -20.42 -8.30
CA ALA A 536 11.77 -19.53 -7.79
C ALA A 536 12.39 -18.32 -7.10
N TYR A 537 11.99 -17.11 -7.51
CA TYR A 537 12.31 -15.91 -6.76
C TYR A 537 11.38 -15.82 -5.55
N THR A 538 11.95 -15.61 -4.36
CA THR A 538 11.21 -15.53 -3.10
C THR A 538 11.37 -14.15 -2.50
N ASP A 539 10.26 -13.54 -2.10
CA ASP A 539 10.25 -12.21 -1.52
C ASP A 539 10.49 -12.21 0.00
N THR A 540 10.33 -11.05 0.65
CA THR A 540 10.60 -10.91 2.09
C THR A 540 9.61 -11.66 2.98
N ALA A 541 8.35 -11.82 2.54
CA ALA A 541 7.35 -12.58 3.29
C ALA A 541 7.39 -14.09 3.02
N GLY A 542 8.18 -14.53 2.04
CA GLY A 542 8.35 -15.93 1.68
C GLY A 542 7.40 -16.40 0.58
N HIS A 543 6.70 -15.50 -0.09
CA HIS A 543 5.97 -15.83 -1.30
C HIS A 543 6.95 -16.03 -2.45
N SER A 544 6.63 -16.94 -3.37
CA SER A 544 7.56 -17.32 -4.44
C SER A 544 6.89 -17.36 -5.80
N ARG A 545 7.63 -16.91 -6.82
CA ARG A 545 7.24 -17.00 -8.23
C ARG A 545 8.33 -17.67 -9.04
N THR A 546 7.98 -18.62 -9.89
CA THR A 546 8.93 -19.30 -10.79
C THR A 546 8.72 -18.77 -12.21
N PRO A 547 9.64 -17.93 -12.72
CA PRO A 547 9.64 -17.52 -14.12
C PRO A 547 9.71 -18.71 -15.07
N SER A 548 8.87 -18.67 -16.11
CA SER A 548 8.90 -19.64 -17.20
C SER A 548 8.50 -18.98 -18.52
N ALA A 549 9.15 -19.35 -19.61
CA ALA A 549 8.78 -18.91 -20.95
C ALA A 549 8.83 -20.10 -21.92
N THR A 550 7.92 -20.12 -22.89
CA THR A 550 7.86 -21.15 -23.93
C THR A 550 7.97 -20.51 -25.29
N ASP A 551 8.67 -21.17 -26.20
CA ASP A 551 8.76 -20.74 -27.59
C ASP A 551 8.95 -21.93 -28.53
N SER A 552 8.62 -21.76 -29.80
CA SER A 552 8.64 -22.83 -30.81
C SER A 552 9.32 -22.37 -32.08
N SER A 553 10.03 -23.27 -32.74
CA SER A 553 10.56 -23.04 -34.09
C SER A 553 10.22 -24.22 -34.99
N ASP A 554 10.08 -24.00 -36.30
CA ASP A 554 9.77 -25.06 -37.26
C ASP A 554 10.59 -25.05 -38.55
N TYR A 555 10.58 -26.20 -39.22
CA TYR A 555 11.04 -26.34 -40.60
C TYR A 555 10.22 -27.41 -41.34
N GLU A 556 10.22 -27.34 -42.68
CA GLU A 556 9.76 -28.42 -43.56
C GLU A 556 10.97 -29.17 -44.14
N GLY A 557 10.98 -30.48 -43.93
CA GLY A 557 12.04 -31.39 -44.37
C GLY A 557 11.78 -32.01 -45.73
N TYR A 558 12.74 -31.96 -46.66
CA TYR A 558 12.55 -32.52 -48.02
C TYR A 558 13.53 -33.64 -48.36
N SER A 559 13.06 -34.65 -49.10
CA SER A 559 13.93 -35.68 -49.68
C SER A 559 14.66 -35.12 -50.88
N ASN A 560 15.97 -35.33 -50.91
CA ASN A 560 16.83 -35.03 -52.04
C ASN A 560 17.20 -36.32 -52.78
N LYS A 561 16.30 -37.28 -53.00
CA LYS A 561 16.66 -38.55 -53.66
C LYS A 561 15.70 -38.91 -54.77
N ALA A 562 15.96 -38.37 -55.95
CA ALA A 562 15.40 -38.96 -57.16
C ALA A 562 16.05 -40.33 -57.45
N LEU A 563 15.26 -41.22 -58.06
CA LEU A 563 15.58 -42.61 -58.30
C LEU A 563 15.72 -42.86 -59.79
N THR A 564 16.78 -43.58 -60.15
CA THR A 564 17.12 -43.85 -61.54
C THR A 564 16.11 -44.78 -62.22
N GLN A 565 16.04 -44.74 -63.54
CA GLN A 565 15.34 -45.73 -64.37
C GLN A 565 15.65 -47.19 -63.96
N GLY A 566 16.91 -47.51 -63.67
CA GLY A 566 17.30 -48.86 -63.25
C GLY A 566 16.71 -49.27 -61.89
N PHE A 567 16.49 -48.30 -60.99
CA PHE A 567 15.77 -48.53 -59.74
C PHE A 567 14.30 -48.84 -60.04
N TRP A 568 13.60 -47.97 -60.77
CA TRP A 568 12.18 -48.15 -61.07
C TRP A 568 11.90 -49.43 -61.86
N GLY A 569 12.76 -49.79 -62.81
CA GLY A 569 12.70 -51.05 -63.55
C GLY A 569 13.01 -52.31 -62.72
N SER A 570 13.64 -52.18 -61.55
CA SER A 570 13.87 -53.29 -60.61
C SER A 570 12.85 -53.33 -59.46
N HIS A 571 12.02 -52.29 -59.33
CA HIS A 571 10.96 -52.13 -58.32
C HIS A 571 9.61 -51.92 -59.01
N THR A 572 9.34 -52.71 -60.06
CA THR A 572 8.11 -52.57 -60.85
C THR A 572 6.83 -52.90 -60.08
N ASP A 573 6.95 -53.47 -58.89
CA ASP A 573 5.87 -53.74 -57.94
C ASP A 573 5.54 -52.51 -57.09
N ALA A 574 6.36 -51.44 -57.12
CA ALA A 574 6.13 -50.21 -56.38
C ALA A 574 5.23 -49.19 -57.12
N TRP A 575 4.77 -49.51 -58.33
CA TRP A 575 3.99 -48.61 -59.20
C TRP A 575 3.06 -49.38 -60.13
N ASP A 576 2.63 -50.58 -59.72
CA ASP A 576 1.80 -51.45 -60.58
C ASP A 576 0.31 -51.36 -60.32
N ASN A 577 -0.13 -50.53 -59.37
CA ASN A 577 -1.52 -50.38 -58.94
C ASN A 577 -2.14 -51.71 -58.46
N ILE A 578 -1.33 -52.66 -57.97
CA ILE A 578 -1.80 -53.93 -57.42
C ILE A 578 -1.47 -53.98 -55.92
N PRO A 579 -2.39 -53.54 -55.05
CA PRO A 579 -2.15 -53.51 -53.62
C PRO A 579 -1.73 -54.87 -53.07
N GLY A 580 -0.61 -54.90 -52.35
CA GLY A 580 -0.12 -56.10 -51.67
C GLY A 580 0.76 -57.00 -52.53
N ASN A 581 1.12 -56.58 -53.74
CA ASN A 581 2.04 -57.29 -54.62
C ASN A 581 3.53 -57.00 -54.29
N GLU A 582 3.81 -56.13 -53.32
CA GLU A 582 5.15 -55.59 -53.06
C GLU A 582 6.05 -56.61 -52.34
N GLY A 583 7.20 -56.90 -52.92
CA GLY A 583 8.20 -57.82 -52.38
C GLY A 583 9.34 -57.12 -51.63
N ASN A 584 10.35 -57.91 -51.27
CA ASN A 584 11.70 -57.36 -51.08
C ASN A 584 12.34 -57.32 -52.47
N PRO A 585 12.93 -56.19 -52.91
CA PRO A 585 13.46 -55.06 -52.12
C PRO A 585 12.51 -53.88 -51.79
N THR A 586 11.34 -53.76 -52.42
CA THR A 586 10.41 -52.61 -52.27
C THR A 586 10.03 -52.28 -50.83
N LYS A 587 9.66 -53.29 -50.04
CA LYS A 587 9.39 -53.12 -48.58
C LYS A 587 10.58 -52.55 -47.80
N SER A 588 11.81 -52.86 -48.22
CA SER A 588 13.01 -52.33 -47.60
C SER A 588 13.26 -50.88 -47.99
N ALA A 589 12.96 -50.50 -49.24
CA ALA A 589 13.07 -49.12 -49.71
C ALA A 589 12.11 -48.17 -48.97
N VAL A 590 10.84 -48.57 -48.76
CA VAL A 590 9.88 -47.79 -47.96
C VAL A 590 10.36 -47.61 -46.52
N LYS A 591 10.81 -48.70 -45.87
CA LYS A 591 11.31 -48.63 -44.49
C LYS A 591 12.52 -47.70 -44.34
N SER A 592 13.33 -47.56 -45.39
CA SER A 592 14.48 -46.66 -45.41
C SER A 592 14.14 -45.20 -45.75
N GLY A 593 12.87 -44.90 -46.07
CA GLY A 593 12.44 -43.58 -46.55
C GLY A 593 12.85 -43.27 -47.99
N VAL A 594 13.31 -44.27 -48.75
CA VAL A 594 13.64 -44.13 -50.18
C VAL A 594 12.37 -44.06 -51.03
N LEU A 595 11.34 -44.81 -50.63
CA LEU A 595 9.99 -44.72 -51.21
C LEU A 595 9.03 -44.11 -50.20
N SER A 596 8.13 -43.24 -50.65
CA SER A 596 7.10 -42.56 -49.86
C SER A 596 5.98 -43.53 -49.43
N SER A 597 5.70 -44.54 -50.25
CA SER A 597 4.64 -45.53 -50.05
C SER A 597 5.01 -46.89 -50.67
N LEU A 598 4.20 -47.91 -50.38
CA LEU A 598 4.36 -49.23 -51.00
C LEU A 598 4.01 -49.23 -52.50
N ASP A 599 3.06 -48.38 -52.90
CA ASP A 599 2.73 -48.09 -54.28
C ASP A 599 2.69 -46.57 -54.46
N VAL A 600 3.55 -46.03 -55.32
CA VAL A 600 3.70 -44.59 -55.53
C VAL A 600 2.78 -44.05 -56.63
N ASN A 601 2.31 -44.90 -57.55
CA ASN A 601 1.50 -44.43 -58.68
C ASN A 601 0.11 -43.95 -58.19
N PRO A 602 -0.25 -42.67 -58.35
CA PRO A 602 -1.51 -42.12 -57.88
C PRO A 602 -2.64 -42.52 -58.83
N SER A 603 -3.12 -43.76 -58.79
CA SER A 603 -4.26 -44.19 -59.61
C SER A 603 -5.59 -43.80 -58.96
N VAL A 604 -6.33 -42.89 -59.60
CA VAL A 604 -7.71 -42.49 -59.25
C VAL A 604 -8.59 -42.68 -60.49
N ASP A 605 -9.86 -43.08 -60.30
CA ASP A 605 -10.83 -43.18 -61.40
C ASP A 605 -11.08 -41.79 -62.02
N ASP A 606 -10.62 -41.57 -63.25
CA ASP A 606 -10.80 -40.31 -63.96
C ASP A 606 -12.17 -40.25 -64.67
N PRO A 607 -13.02 -39.25 -64.38
CA PRO A 607 -14.30 -39.08 -65.06
C PRO A 607 -14.20 -38.82 -66.58
N ALA A 608 -13.02 -38.43 -67.10
CA ALA A 608 -12.79 -38.17 -68.53
C ALA A 608 -12.61 -39.44 -69.38
N THR A 609 -12.20 -40.58 -68.79
CA THR A 609 -11.82 -41.82 -69.50
C THR A 609 -12.86 -42.95 -69.37
N VAL A 610 -14.12 -42.65 -69.74
CA VAL A 610 -15.24 -43.60 -69.56
C VAL A 610 -15.01 -44.96 -70.22
N GLY A 611 -14.94 -46.01 -69.40
CA GLY A 611 -14.83 -47.41 -69.85
C GLY A 611 -13.40 -47.91 -70.02
N VAL A 612 -12.41 -47.13 -69.59
CA VAL A 612 -11.02 -47.55 -69.40
C VAL A 612 -10.87 -48.15 -67.98
N ASP A 613 -9.84 -48.97 -67.78
CA ASP A 613 -9.46 -49.49 -66.46
C ASP A 613 -8.11 -48.86 -66.12
N GLU A 614 -8.16 -47.70 -65.47
CA GLU A 614 -7.03 -46.81 -65.17
C GLU A 614 -5.99 -47.48 -64.29
N SER A 615 -6.38 -48.50 -63.50
CA SER A 615 -5.44 -49.33 -62.72
C SER A 615 -4.36 -49.99 -63.59
N LYS A 616 -4.56 -50.07 -64.92
CA LYS A 616 -3.59 -50.65 -65.86
C LYS A 616 -2.63 -49.64 -66.47
N TYR A 617 -2.66 -48.39 -66.06
CA TYR A 617 -1.91 -47.31 -66.69
C TYR A 617 -1.12 -46.47 -65.67
N LEU A 618 -0.08 -45.82 -66.18
CA LEU A 618 0.67 -44.76 -65.51
C LEU A 618 0.41 -43.46 -66.28
N LEU A 619 0.10 -42.39 -65.55
CA LEU A 619 -0.16 -41.08 -66.13
C LEU A 619 1.15 -40.29 -66.20
N LEU A 620 1.63 -40.00 -67.42
CA LEU A 620 2.75 -39.09 -67.60
C LEU A 620 2.24 -37.66 -67.69
N GLY A 621 3.00 -36.70 -67.16
CA GLY A 621 2.62 -35.29 -67.15
C GLY A 621 1.72 -34.92 -65.96
N ASP A 622 1.60 -35.81 -64.96
CA ASP A 622 0.85 -35.52 -63.74
C ASP A 622 1.76 -34.76 -62.76
N ALA A 623 1.97 -33.48 -63.05
CA ALA A 623 2.84 -32.62 -62.27
C ALA A 623 2.30 -32.30 -60.86
N ASN A 624 0.99 -32.49 -60.64
CA ASN A 624 0.30 -32.16 -59.39
C ASN A 624 -0.04 -33.41 -58.55
N HIS A 625 0.29 -34.61 -59.05
CA HIS A 625 0.13 -35.93 -58.43
C HIS A 625 -1.32 -36.28 -58.08
N ASN A 626 -2.29 -35.74 -58.82
CA ASN A 626 -3.70 -35.97 -58.52
C ASN A 626 -4.26 -37.22 -59.21
N GLY A 627 -3.52 -37.81 -60.15
CA GLY A 627 -3.91 -39.00 -60.90
C GLY A 627 -4.96 -38.77 -61.99
N LEU A 628 -5.22 -37.51 -62.39
CA LEU A 628 -6.30 -37.12 -63.30
C LEU A 628 -5.76 -36.51 -64.60
N VAL A 629 -6.44 -36.77 -65.72
CA VAL A 629 -6.22 -36.06 -66.99
C VAL A 629 -6.96 -34.73 -66.94
N ASP A 630 -6.29 -33.68 -66.46
CA ASP A 630 -6.88 -32.36 -66.31
C ASP A 630 -6.27 -31.29 -67.24
N ASP A 631 -5.23 -31.61 -68.01
CA ASP A 631 -4.65 -30.72 -69.01
C ASP A 631 -4.11 -31.41 -70.29
N ASP A 632 -3.61 -30.60 -71.23
CA ASP A 632 -3.09 -31.08 -72.51
C ASP A 632 -1.72 -31.80 -72.37
N HIS A 633 -1.05 -31.68 -71.22
CA HIS A 633 0.27 -32.26 -70.95
C HIS A 633 0.21 -33.67 -70.40
N ASN A 634 -0.98 -34.24 -70.25
CA ASN A 634 -1.15 -35.61 -69.80
C ASN A 634 -1.09 -36.64 -70.95
N LEU A 635 -0.52 -37.81 -70.67
CA LEU A 635 -0.44 -38.94 -71.60
C LEU A 635 -0.39 -40.29 -70.86
N TRP A 636 -1.34 -41.18 -71.15
CA TRP A 636 -1.41 -42.50 -70.54
C TRP A 636 -0.49 -43.52 -71.23
N ILE A 637 0.31 -44.21 -70.42
CA ILE A 637 1.07 -45.40 -70.85
C ILE A 637 0.58 -46.63 -70.09
N SER A 638 0.32 -47.74 -70.80
CA SER A 638 -0.03 -48.98 -70.09
C SER A 638 1.15 -49.43 -69.22
N ILE A 639 0.86 -49.86 -67.98
CA ILE A 639 1.86 -50.36 -67.03
C ILE A 639 2.69 -51.48 -67.66
N SER A 640 2.04 -52.34 -68.46
CA SER A 640 2.73 -53.44 -69.17
C SER A 640 3.80 -52.93 -70.14
N LEU A 641 3.52 -51.86 -70.88
CA LEU A 641 4.46 -51.23 -71.79
C LEU A 641 5.53 -50.46 -71.01
N ALA A 642 5.15 -49.67 -70.01
CA ALA A 642 6.07 -48.93 -69.16
C ALA A 642 7.11 -49.87 -68.51
N LYS A 643 6.68 -50.99 -67.94
CA LYS A 643 7.58 -52.03 -67.39
C LYS A 643 8.56 -52.57 -68.43
N SER A 644 8.10 -52.78 -69.67
CA SER A 644 8.97 -53.26 -70.75
C SER A 644 10.00 -52.21 -71.19
N ILE A 645 9.66 -50.92 -71.12
CA ILE A 645 10.53 -49.81 -71.49
C ILE A 645 11.59 -49.59 -70.40
N GLU A 646 11.18 -49.54 -69.13
CA GLU A 646 12.07 -49.34 -67.98
C GLU A 646 13.08 -50.47 -67.82
N SER A 647 12.69 -51.71 -68.14
CA SER A 647 13.57 -52.89 -68.06
C SER A 647 14.50 -53.08 -69.26
N SER A 648 14.43 -52.21 -70.29
CA SER A 648 15.26 -52.32 -71.50
C SER A 648 16.55 -51.49 -71.40
N SER A 649 17.70 -52.08 -71.78
CA SER A 649 19.02 -51.47 -71.54
C SER A 649 19.57 -50.61 -72.69
N THR A 650 18.99 -50.68 -73.90
CA THR A 650 19.45 -49.90 -75.07
C THR A 650 18.35 -49.81 -76.13
N SER A 651 17.94 -48.60 -76.52
CA SER A 651 17.05 -48.36 -77.66
C SER A 651 17.69 -47.40 -78.67
N GLY A 652 17.53 -47.71 -79.96
CA GLY A 652 17.85 -46.78 -81.05
C GLY A 652 16.69 -45.86 -81.45
N ASP A 653 15.54 -45.99 -80.77
CA ASP A 653 14.34 -45.18 -80.97
C ASP A 653 14.33 -44.04 -79.94
N ALA A 654 14.47 -42.81 -80.43
CA ALA A 654 14.42 -41.56 -79.66
C ALA A 654 13.18 -41.47 -78.76
N ARG A 655 12.03 -42.01 -79.21
CA ARG A 655 10.78 -42.00 -78.43
C ARG A 655 10.88 -42.88 -77.19
N VAL A 656 11.51 -44.04 -77.31
CA VAL A 656 11.76 -44.94 -76.17
C VAL A 656 12.76 -44.30 -75.21
N ILE A 657 13.80 -43.65 -75.70
CA ILE A 657 14.80 -42.96 -74.85
C ILE A 657 14.11 -41.86 -74.02
N MET A 658 13.26 -41.05 -74.64
CA MET A 658 12.51 -40.00 -73.93
C MET A 658 11.54 -40.62 -72.90
N LEU A 659 10.77 -41.64 -73.29
CA LEU A 659 9.86 -42.35 -72.38
C LEU A 659 10.57 -42.93 -71.17
N GLN A 660 11.76 -43.51 -71.33
CA GLN A 660 12.53 -44.05 -70.20
C GLN A 660 12.83 -42.98 -69.14
N GLN A 661 13.18 -41.76 -69.58
CA GLN A 661 13.47 -40.69 -68.63
C GLN A 661 12.19 -40.05 -68.10
N ALA A 662 11.15 -39.93 -68.92
CA ALA A 662 9.85 -39.39 -68.49
C ALA A 662 9.15 -40.31 -67.47
N ILE A 663 9.15 -41.63 -67.67
CA ILE A 663 8.55 -42.59 -66.72
C ILE A 663 9.27 -42.51 -65.37
N ALA A 664 10.60 -42.59 -65.36
CA ALA A 664 11.37 -42.47 -64.12
C ALA A 664 11.17 -41.10 -63.44
N ALA A 665 11.05 -40.02 -64.21
CA ALA A 665 10.80 -38.68 -63.67
C ALA A 665 9.41 -38.58 -63.05
N GLN A 666 8.37 -39.06 -63.74
CA GLN A 666 7.02 -39.12 -63.19
C GLN A 666 6.97 -39.94 -61.89
N LEU A 667 7.61 -41.11 -61.84
CA LEU A 667 7.64 -41.90 -60.61
C LEU A 667 8.41 -41.23 -59.46
N ASN A 668 9.45 -40.44 -59.78
CA ASN A 668 10.13 -39.61 -58.78
C ASN A 668 9.25 -38.48 -58.25
N ILE A 669 8.53 -37.83 -59.17
CA ILE A 669 7.49 -36.85 -58.89
C ILE A 669 6.49 -37.52 -57.92
N ASP A 670 5.87 -38.64 -58.28
CA ASP A 670 4.90 -39.35 -57.44
C ASP A 670 5.48 -39.81 -56.08
N ASN A 671 6.79 -40.06 -56.03
CA ASN A 671 7.53 -40.36 -54.80
C ASN A 671 7.85 -39.11 -53.93
N GLY A 672 7.35 -37.94 -54.30
CA GLY A 672 7.48 -36.67 -53.56
C GLY A 672 8.67 -35.81 -53.95
N VAL A 673 9.34 -36.08 -55.07
CA VAL A 673 10.46 -35.25 -55.56
C VAL A 673 9.92 -34.10 -56.41
N ALA A 674 10.16 -32.86 -55.98
CA ALA A 674 9.75 -31.67 -56.73
C ALA A 674 10.55 -31.51 -58.03
N GLN A 675 9.84 -31.39 -59.16
CA GLN A 675 10.42 -31.20 -60.49
C GLN A 675 10.70 -29.71 -60.83
N PRO A 676 11.67 -29.41 -61.72
CA PRO A 676 11.91 -28.05 -62.21
C PRO A 676 10.96 -27.68 -63.36
N PHE A 677 10.29 -26.52 -63.29
CA PHE A 677 9.43 -25.89 -64.31
C PHE A 677 8.88 -26.84 -65.39
N ASN A 678 7.83 -27.60 -65.04
CA ASN A 678 7.05 -28.41 -65.99
C ASN A 678 7.91 -29.36 -66.85
N LEU A 679 9.08 -29.77 -66.35
CA LEU A 679 10.01 -30.62 -67.09
C LEU A 679 9.36 -31.89 -67.63
N ILE A 680 8.44 -32.50 -66.86
CA ILE A 680 7.69 -33.68 -67.31
C ILE A 680 6.65 -33.33 -68.39
N ASP A 681 5.98 -32.19 -68.29
CA ASP A 681 4.95 -31.72 -69.22
C ASP A 681 5.56 -31.49 -70.61
N GLU A 682 6.73 -30.85 -70.65
CA GLU A 682 7.50 -30.61 -71.86
C GLU A 682 7.94 -31.92 -72.53
N ALA A 683 8.28 -32.94 -71.73
CA ALA A 683 8.57 -34.27 -72.23
C ALA A 683 7.34 -34.93 -72.87
N VAL A 684 6.16 -34.75 -72.27
CA VAL A 684 4.90 -35.25 -72.83
C VAL A 684 4.53 -34.49 -74.11
N MET A 685 4.67 -33.17 -74.15
CA MET A 685 4.48 -32.38 -75.37
C MET A 685 5.37 -32.84 -76.51
N TRP A 686 6.64 -33.16 -76.21
CA TRP A 686 7.55 -33.76 -77.18
C TRP A 686 7.04 -35.12 -77.66
N LEU A 687 6.59 -36.00 -76.77
CA LEU A 687 6.10 -37.34 -77.11
C LEU A 687 4.80 -37.32 -77.93
N LYS A 688 3.93 -36.35 -77.70
CA LYS A 688 2.71 -36.12 -78.50
C LYS A 688 3.01 -35.38 -79.81
N GLY A 689 4.21 -34.82 -79.96
CA GLY A 689 4.55 -33.97 -81.10
C GLY A 689 3.57 -32.80 -81.22
N GLN A 690 3.27 -32.16 -80.09
CA GLN A 690 2.33 -31.05 -79.93
C GLN A 690 3.07 -29.78 -79.48
N GLY A 691 2.36 -28.65 -79.40
CA GLY A 691 2.94 -27.35 -79.04
C GLY A 691 4.11 -26.96 -79.94
N ALA A 692 5.22 -26.55 -79.33
CA ALA A 692 6.46 -26.20 -80.01
C ALA A 692 7.10 -27.36 -80.81
N TRP A 693 6.73 -28.60 -80.46
CA TRP A 693 7.22 -29.83 -81.08
C TRP A 693 6.38 -30.32 -82.27
N ALA A 694 5.38 -29.53 -82.67
CA ALA A 694 4.47 -29.88 -83.76
C ALA A 694 5.18 -30.17 -85.09
N SER A 695 4.64 -31.15 -85.84
CA SER A 695 5.11 -31.54 -87.19
C SER A 695 6.53 -32.15 -87.25
N LEU A 696 7.09 -32.60 -86.13
CA LEU A 696 8.43 -33.20 -86.09
C LEU A 696 8.45 -34.73 -86.24
N GLY A 697 7.30 -35.41 -86.17
CA GLY A 697 7.18 -36.84 -86.49
C GLY A 697 7.47 -37.82 -85.34
N VAL A 698 7.29 -37.40 -84.09
CA VAL A 698 7.47 -38.21 -82.87
C VAL A 698 6.18 -38.66 -82.19
N ASN A 699 5.04 -38.16 -82.66
CA ASN A 699 3.72 -38.36 -82.04
C ASN A 699 3.41 -39.84 -81.73
N LEU A 700 3.26 -40.14 -80.43
CA LEU A 700 2.87 -41.44 -79.89
C LEU A 700 1.36 -41.62 -79.71
N ASP A 701 0.58 -40.57 -79.86
CA ASP A 701 -0.88 -40.53 -79.75
C ASP A 701 -1.45 -40.02 -81.09
N SER A 702 -1.42 -40.87 -82.11
CA SER A 702 -1.78 -40.49 -83.48
C SER A 702 -3.29 -40.32 -83.68
N ASN A 703 -4.10 -40.96 -82.84
CA ASN A 703 -5.57 -40.85 -82.82
C ASN A 703 -6.06 -39.74 -81.86
N ASN A 704 -5.16 -39.15 -81.05
CA ASN A 704 -5.41 -38.08 -80.11
C ASN A 704 -6.44 -38.46 -79.04
N ASP A 705 -6.36 -39.71 -78.56
CA ASP A 705 -7.23 -40.26 -77.53
C ASP A 705 -6.62 -40.21 -76.11
N GLY A 706 -5.40 -39.67 -75.98
CA GLY A 706 -4.70 -39.53 -74.71
C GLY A 706 -3.90 -40.76 -74.29
N PHE A 707 -3.88 -41.83 -75.11
CA PHE A 707 -3.15 -43.07 -74.82
C PHE A 707 -2.02 -43.28 -75.83
N ILE A 708 -0.90 -43.82 -75.35
CA ILE A 708 0.21 -44.21 -76.23
C ILE A 708 -0.23 -45.37 -77.15
N ASP A 709 -0.14 -45.13 -78.46
CA ASP A 709 -0.39 -46.11 -79.50
C ASP A 709 0.67 -47.23 -79.46
N THR A 710 0.19 -48.47 -79.43
CA THR A 710 1.04 -49.67 -79.37
C THR A 710 0.96 -50.51 -80.64
N ASN A 711 1.94 -51.40 -80.82
CA ASN A 711 1.82 -52.46 -81.81
C ASN A 711 0.59 -53.34 -81.49
N GLY A 712 0.10 -54.13 -82.45
CA GLY A 712 -1.08 -54.97 -82.22
C GLY A 712 -0.97 -56.02 -81.10
N ALA A 713 0.19 -56.15 -80.45
CA ALA A 713 0.43 -57.00 -79.29
C ALA A 713 0.53 -56.23 -77.96
N GLY A 714 0.53 -54.89 -77.97
CA GLY A 714 0.68 -54.06 -76.76
C GLY A 714 2.09 -54.02 -76.16
N THR A 715 3.09 -54.65 -76.79
CA THR A 715 4.43 -54.85 -76.20
C THR A 715 5.51 -53.91 -76.71
N ALA A 716 5.17 -53.00 -77.64
CA ALA A 716 6.07 -51.99 -78.19
C ALA A 716 5.26 -50.82 -78.76
N LEU A 717 5.94 -49.70 -79.01
CA LEU A 717 5.36 -48.51 -79.64
C LEU A 717 4.87 -48.80 -81.07
N ALA A 718 3.79 -48.15 -81.48
CA ALA A 718 3.34 -48.15 -82.86
C ALA A 718 4.30 -47.35 -83.79
N GLY A 719 4.27 -47.70 -85.08
CA GLY A 719 5.01 -46.98 -86.12
C GLY A 719 6.52 -47.27 -86.19
N PRO A 720 7.22 -46.71 -87.19
CA PRO A 720 8.66 -46.89 -87.36
C PRO A 720 9.46 -46.15 -86.28
N ALA A 721 10.62 -46.70 -85.91
CA ALA A 721 11.51 -46.08 -84.93
C ALA A 721 12.03 -44.71 -85.40
N VAL A 722 12.05 -43.73 -84.49
CA VAL A 722 12.61 -42.39 -84.73
C VAL A 722 14.08 -42.38 -84.32
N LYS A 723 14.99 -42.01 -85.22
CA LYS A 723 16.42 -41.97 -84.88
C LYS A 723 16.77 -40.71 -84.09
N THR A 724 17.78 -40.77 -83.22
CA THR A 724 18.38 -39.59 -82.56
C THR A 724 19.05 -38.62 -83.53
N SER A 725 19.29 -39.01 -84.78
CA SER A 725 19.74 -38.11 -85.86
C SER A 725 18.58 -37.40 -86.58
N SER A 726 17.33 -37.57 -86.13
CA SER A 726 16.15 -36.96 -86.75
C SER A 726 16.05 -35.47 -86.41
N ILE A 727 15.28 -34.73 -87.22
CA ILE A 727 14.98 -33.33 -86.95
C ILE A 727 14.23 -33.20 -85.61
N ALA A 728 13.38 -34.17 -85.26
CA ALA A 728 12.64 -34.18 -84.00
C ALA A 728 13.52 -34.23 -82.74
N TRP A 729 14.71 -34.82 -82.85
CA TRP A 729 15.64 -34.93 -81.73
C TRP A 729 16.59 -33.73 -81.63
N ASN A 730 17.05 -33.20 -82.76
CA ASN A 730 18.15 -32.23 -82.80
C ASN A 730 17.69 -30.77 -82.92
N LYS A 731 16.44 -30.53 -83.35
CA LYS A 731 15.92 -29.17 -83.51
C LYS A 731 15.63 -28.56 -82.13
N TYR A 732 16.23 -27.41 -81.86
CA TYR A 732 15.87 -26.56 -80.74
C TYR A 732 14.52 -25.92 -81.01
N VAL A 733 13.63 -25.97 -80.03
CA VAL A 733 12.35 -25.29 -80.05
C VAL A 733 12.24 -24.45 -78.79
N ASP A 734 11.53 -23.33 -78.90
CA ASP A 734 11.06 -22.55 -77.77
C ASP A 734 10.02 -23.40 -77.01
N VAL A 735 10.33 -23.75 -75.77
CA VAL A 735 9.47 -24.62 -74.96
C VAL A 735 8.42 -23.84 -74.16
N ILE A 736 8.16 -22.58 -74.55
CA ILE A 736 7.14 -21.72 -73.95
C ILE A 736 6.04 -21.40 -74.99
N ASP A 737 4.79 -21.30 -74.53
CA ASP A 737 3.64 -20.89 -75.36
C ASP A 737 3.88 -19.52 -76.07
N PRO A 738 3.77 -19.44 -77.41
CA PRO A 738 3.98 -18.21 -78.18
C PRO A 738 3.03 -17.04 -77.87
N ALA A 739 2.08 -17.19 -76.93
CA ALA A 739 1.19 -16.10 -76.49
C ALA A 739 1.90 -14.95 -75.74
N SER A 740 3.15 -15.14 -75.28
CA SER A 740 3.88 -14.14 -74.50
C SER A 740 4.35 -12.91 -75.32
N GLY A 741 4.32 -12.99 -76.65
CA GLY A 741 4.62 -11.86 -77.54
C GLY A 741 6.08 -11.36 -77.46
N ILE A 742 6.99 -12.14 -76.87
CA ILE A 742 8.41 -11.84 -76.83
C ILE A 742 9.01 -12.23 -78.19
N ALA A 743 9.65 -11.28 -78.87
CA ALA A 743 10.36 -11.55 -80.10
C ALA A 743 11.65 -12.32 -79.79
N ASP A 744 11.64 -13.63 -80.02
CA ASP A 744 12.83 -14.46 -80.04
C ASP A 744 13.81 -13.95 -81.11
N TRP A 745 14.94 -13.45 -80.64
CA TRP A 745 16.10 -13.17 -81.47
C TRP A 745 17.37 -13.55 -80.69
N ASN A 746 17.75 -14.82 -80.76
CA ASN A 746 18.99 -15.41 -80.19
C ASN A 746 19.07 -15.43 -78.64
N GLY A 747 18.06 -15.97 -77.92
CA GLY A 747 17.84 -15.62 -76.50
C GLY A 747 17.65 -16.73 -75.44
N GLY A 748 17.97 -18.00 -75.70
CA GLY A 748 18.32 -18.98 -74.66
C GLY A 748 17.23 -19.87 -74.05
N GLN A 749 15.93 -19.58 -74.19
CA GLN A 749 14.87 -20.40 -73.56
C GLN A 749 14.45 -21.62 -74.41
N GLU A 750 15.41 -22.33 -75.01
CA GLU A 750 15.14 -23.40 -75.98
C GLU A 750 15.62 -24.77 -75.48
N ALA A 751 14.93 -25.83 -75.88
CA ALA A 751 15.42 -27.19 -75.71
C ALA A 751 15.32 -27.97 -77.03
N ASN A 752 16.25 -28.91 -77.24
CA ASN A 752 16.07 -29.98 -78.22
C ASN A 752 15.81 -31.31 -77.49
N GLY A 753 15.50 -32.38 -78.22
CA GLY A 753 15.21 -33.69 -77.61
C GLY A 753 16.36 -34.25 -76.77
N GLU A 754 17.62 -33.98 -77.14
CA GLU A 754 18.79 -34.37 -76.35
C GLU A 754 18.88 -33.60 -75.01
N GLY A 755 18.66 -32.29 -75.04
CA GLY A 755 18.66 -31.41 -73.87
C GLY A 755 17.56 -31.78 -72.88
N LEU A 756 16.33 -31.94 -73.36
CA LEU A 756 15.19 -32.35 -72.54
C LEU A 756 15.41 -33.73 -71.91
N LYS A 757 15.92 -34.69 -72.67
CA LYS A 757 16.31 -36.01 -72.17
C LYS A 757 17.39 -35.91 -71.08
N ASN A 758 18.40 -35.06 -71.26
CA ASN A 758 19.48 -34.91 -70.27
C ASN A 758 18.99 -34.25 -68.98
N ALA A 759 18.08 -33.27 -69.05
CA ALA A 759 17.44 -32.68 -67.88
C ALA A 759 16.67 -33.73 -67.07
N LEU A 760 15.81 -34.52 -67.72
CA LEU A 760 15.10 -35.63 -67.07
C LEU A 760 16.06 -36.67 -66.50
N MET A 761 17.11 -37.03 -67.24
CA MET A 761 18.10 -38.01 -66.78
C MET A 761 18.82 -37.56 -65.51
N TRP A 762 19.19 -36.29 -65.41
CA TRP A 762 19.82 -35.78 -64.19
C TRP A 762 18.85 -35.61 -63.05
N PHE A 763 17.63 -35.18 -63.32
CA PHE A 763 16.56 -35.25 -62.35
C PHE A 763 16.49 -36.66 -61.78
N ASN A 764 16.40 -37.69 -62.62
CA ASN A 764 16.34 -39.09 -62.21
C ASN A 764 17.62 -39.64 -61.55
N GLN A 765 18.76 -39.02 -61.76
CA GLN A 765 20.04 -39.40 -61.13
C GLN A 765 20.32 -38.62 -59.87
N ASP A 766 19.34 -37.85 -59.38
CA ASP A 766 19.47 -37.00 -58.20
C ASP A 766 20.52 -35.90 -58.37
N GLN A 767 20.81 -35.53 -59.62
CA GLN A 767 21.80 -34.53 -60.00
C GLN A 767 21.19 -33.18 -60.36
N LEU A 768 19.86 -33.11 -60.46
CA LEU A 768 19.10 -31.89 -60.67
C LEU A 768 18.09 -31.77 -59.52
N VAL A 769 18.26 -30.76 -58.67
CA VAL A 769 17.46 -30.55 -57.45
C VAL A 769 16.67 -29.26 -57.56
N THR A 770 15.50 -29.20 -56.93
CA THR A 770 14.71 -27.96 -56.80
C THR A 770 14.48 -27.63 -55.34
N SER A 771 14.41 -26.34 -55.01
CA SER A 771 14.07 -25.86 -53.67
C SER A 771 12.56 -25.63 -53.55
N GLY A 772 11.95 -26.08 -52.44
CA GLY A 772 10.62 -25.67 -51.98
C GLY A 772 9.56 -25.56 -53.11
N PRO A 773 8.78 -24.47 -53.21
CA PRO A 773 7.78 -24.25 -54.26
C PRO A 773 8.32 -24.17 -55.70
N GLY A 774 9.52 -24.69 -55.95
CA GLY A 774 10.27 -24.48 -57.16
C GLY A 774 10.83 -23.06 -57.21
N GLY A 775 11.47 -22.59 -56.13
CA GLY A 775 12.06 -21.24 -56.08
C GLY A 775 13.43 -21.15 -56.75
N ASN A 776 14.26 -22.19 -56.57
CA ASN A 776 15.59 -22.35 -57.17
C ASN A 776 15.80 -23.77 -57.69
N VAL A 777 16.64 -23.92 -58.71
CA VAL A 777 17.07 -25.17 -59.32
C VAL A 777 18.58 -25.26 -59.24
N GLY A 778 19.10 -26.38 -58.77
CA GLY A 778 20.52 -26.60 -58.56
C GLY A 778 21.04 -27.89 -59.16
N TRP A 779 22.33 -27.90 -59.49
CA TRP A 779 23.02 -29.09 -60.00
C TRP A 779 23.83 -29.73 -58.89
N PHE A 780 23.57 -31.01 -58.61
CA PHE A 780 24.26 -31.78 -57.58
C PHE A 780 25.23 -32.77 -58.22
N ASN A 781 26.49 -32.74 -57.78
CA ASN A 781 27.54 -33.63 -58.32
C ASN A 781 27.72 -34.94 -57.53
N GLY A 782 26.85 -35.22 -56.57
CA GLY A 782 26.97 -36.36 -55.64
C GLY A 782 27.56 -36.00 -54.27
N THR A 783 28.09 -34.77 -54.09
CA THR A 783 28.64 -34.32 -52.79
C THR A 783 28.24 -32.90 -52.41
N THR A 784 28.13 -31.97 -53.36
CA THR A 784 27.73 -30.57 -53.13
C THR A 784 26.88 -30.07 -54.30
N ILE A 785 26.05 -29.05 -54.05
CA ILE A 785 25.44 -28.26 -55.12
C ILE A 785 26.57 -27.45 -55.78
N ILE A 786 26.75 -27.64 -57.08
CA ILE A 786 27.84 -27.00 -57.85
C ILE A 786 27.37 -25.76 -58.60
N ASP A 787 26.07 -25.60 -58.81
CA ASP A 787 25.46 -24.43 -59.43
C ASP A 787 23.99 -24.30 -58.98
N GLU A 788 23.49 -23.09 -58.83
CA GLU A 788 22.12 -22.78 -58.40
C GLU A 788 21.59 -21.57 -59.18
N HIS A 789 20.39 -21.72 -59.73
CA HIS A 789 19.69 -20.71 -60.50
C HIS A 789 18.30 -20.50 -59.91
N PRO A 790 17.70 -19.30 -60.09
CA PRO A 790 16.27 -19.17 -59.90
C PRO A 790 15.57 -20.23 -60.72
N ASN A 791 14.67 -20.96 -60.09
CA ASN A 791 13.73 -21.80 -60.80
C ASN A 791 12.70 -20.78 -61.27
N THR A 792 13.00 -20.18 -62.41
CA THR A 792 12.06 -19.46 -63.25
C THR A 792 12.16 -20.08 -64.62
N LEU A 793 11.04 -20.05 -65.35
CA LEU A 793 10.98 -20.56 -66.72
C LEU A 793 12.15 -20.02 -67.56
N ASP A 794 12.43 -18.72 -67.42
CA ASP A 794 13.50 -18.04 -68.12
C ASP A 794 14.89 -18.58 -67.80
N GLN A 795 15.20 -18.80 -66.51
CA GLN A 795 16.54 -19.17 -66.07
C GLN A 795 16.80 -20.67 -66.22
N PHE A 796 15.76 -21.50 -66.02
CA PHE A 796 15.86 -22.94 -66.18
C PHE A 796 16.19 -23.34 -67.62
N TRP A 797 15.38 -22.87 -68.58
CA TRP A 797 15.56 -23.22 -70.00
C TRP A 797 16.79 -22.53 -70.62
N LEU A 798 17.11 -21.30 -70.19
CA LEU A 798 18.37 -20.63 -70.53
C LEU A 798 19.58 -21.48 -70.19
N THR A 799 19.61 -21.98 -68.96
CA THR A 799 20.69 -22.84 -68.52
C THR A 799 20.72 -24.10 -69.36
N LEU A 800 19.60 -24.80 -69.54
CA LEU A 800 19.55 -26.02 -70.34
C LEU A 800 20.09 -25.85 -71.77
N HIS A 801 19.74 -24.73 -72.44
CA HIS A 801 20.26 -24.37 -73.76
C HIS A 801 21.77 -24.11 -73.74
N GLU A 802 22.25 -23.23 -72.85
CA GLU A 802 23.66 -22.78 -72.81
C GLU A 802 24.62 -23.92 -72.46
N VAL A 803 24.20 -24.84 -71.59
CA VAL A 803 25.03 -26.00 -71.21
C VAL A 803 24.77 -27.27 -72.04
N GLY A 804 23.86 -27.23 -73.02
CA GLY A 804 23.72 -28.25 -74.06
C GLY A 804 23.71 -29.70 -73.55
N GLY A 805 23.01 -29.97 -72.44
CA GLY A 805 22.98 -31.25 -71.74
C GLY A 805 24.37 -31.77 -71.39
N LEU A 806 24.97 -31.33 -70.26
CA LEU A 806 26.40 -31.52 -70.00
C LEU A 806 26.81 -32.99 -70.13
N THR A 807 27.60 -33.26 -71.17
CA THR A 807 28.31 -34.51 -71.34
C THR A 807 29.49 -34.54 -70.36
N GLY A 808 29.19 -34.90 -69.11
CA GLY A 808 30.16 -35.11 -68.05
C GLY A 808 30.70 -33.81 -67.45
N ILE A 809 30.30 -33.54 -66.20
CA ILE A 809 31.00 -32.63 -65.30
C ILE A 809 32.51 -32.94 -65.38
N LYS A 810 33.34 -31.92 -65.64
CA LYS A 810 34.80 -32.06 -65.62
C LYS A 810 35.33 -32.23 -64.21
#